data_AF-A0A6P6DMZ5-F1
#
_entry.id   AF-A0A6P6DMZ5-F1
#
_cell.length_a   1.000
_cell.length_b   1.000
_cell.length_c   1.000
_cell.angle_alpha   90.00
_cell.angle_beta   90.00
_cell.angle_gamma   90.00
#
_symmetry.space_group_name_H-M   'P 1'
#
loop_
_entity.id
_entity.type
_entity.pdbx_description
1 polymer ?
#
loop_
_entity_poly.entity_id
_entity_poly.type
_entity_poly.pdbx_seq_one_letter_code
_entity_poly.pdbx_strand_id
1 'polypeptide(L)'
;MTKGMYEVAVSLIQMFDDLELKENGNKTSKVQFVSERSSVLVFLPGLGEINYMHGLLTNMVHKRLQVYPLHSSVTLEEQNNVFLSPVPGYRKIILSTNIAESSVTVPDVKYVIDFCLTRTLVCDEDTNYQSLRLSWASKTSCNQRKGRAGRVSKGYCYRLVPRDFWEKCIPDYVVPEMLRCPLGSTVLKVKLLDMGEPRALLATALSPPGLSDIERTVLLLKEVGALAVGGQREDENPHDGELTFLGRVLAQLPVSQHLGKLVVLGHVFGCLDECLIIAAALSLKNFFVMPFRQHLDGYRNKLNFSGSSNSDCLALVEAFKMWQACRQRGELRRPKDELDWGRLHYIQIKRIREVAELYEELKSRVSQFNMCVDPRRPILDPEYPYKQRFILQVVLAGAFYPNYFTFGQPDEEMVVKELAGKDPKTTIVLKHIPPYGFLYYKQLQSLFRQCGQVKSIIFDGAKAFVEFSRNPTERCKTLPAVYMAVKMAQLKVSLELSVHAAEDIEGRVQGGVVSKLRNTRVNVDFQKQTVDPMQVSFNTLDSSQPVADLLLTVDVTEVVEVGHFWGYRTDKRNAELLQKLAAEINRLELVPLPAHPHPDMVCLAPFSEFDKKSYFRAQILYVSGNSAEVFFVDYGNRAHVDLDLLMELPCQFLELPFQALEFRICKMRPSARSLVCGEHWSRRASRRFASLVRRCALLVKVFSVVHGVLHVDVFCYCGALDTVNIRDILISEGHAELAEESYESQQSHEALKGLFSTSVESMAAASAPSAGKDDEKRLIQMLLQSCASSRLGTPSCKAVLHGPFSPCELRCHSLTRISKFRCVWIDKESINSVIISDAPADLHQRMLVAASLSVNTTGSTMLLRETSLMPPIPGLPALLSMLFTPVMELRLDEEGKRYTGVLCGLGWNPATAAPILPEHDMELAFDVQFSVEDITEINILRAAINKLVCDGPNGLKYLGPERIVQLQDSARQKLLSLFCQLTPREKTIPKWHERPYEWNQVHPRLVMEQADCRGCQAKNTFLYRLHKLVVLSP
;
A
#
# COMPACT_ATOMS: atom_id res chain seq x y z
N MET A 1 -26.69 16.52 3.61
CA MET A 1 -26.91 17.40 4.78
C MET A 1 -26.68 18.84 4.35
N THR A 2 -27.56 19.75 4.74
CA THR A 2 -27.41 21.18 4.39
C THR A 2 -26.59 21.89 5.46
N LYS A 3 -25.78 22.86 5.03
CA LYS A 3 -24.99 23.75 5.92
C LYS A 3 -25.86 24.39 7.02
N GLY A 4 -27.12 24.70 6.70
CA GLY A 4 -28.09 25.26 7.63
C GLY A 4 -28.39 24.40 8.86
N MET A 5 -28.37 23.06 8.78
CA MET A 5 -28.60 22.21 9.97
C MET A 5 -27.49 22.40 11.01
N TYR A 6 -26.24 22.55 10.57
CA TYR A 6 -25.11 22.80 11.45
C TYR A 6 -25.17 24.20 12.06
N GLU A 7 -25.57 25.21 11.28
CA GLU A 7 -25.75 26.59 11.76
C GLU A 7 -26.84 26.65 12.85
N VAL A 8 -27.96 25.92 12.68
CA VAL A 8 -29.00 25.79 13.71
C VAL A 8 -28.46 25.09 14.95
N ALA A 9 -27.72 23.99 14.80
CA ALA A 9 -27.13 23.27 15.94
C ALA A 9 -26.14 24.15 16.73
N VAL A 10 -25.29 24.91 16.05
CA VAL A 10 -24.37 25.87 16.67
C VAL A 10 -25.15 26.98 17.39
N SER A 11 -26.21 27.50 16.76
CA SER A 11 -27.07 28.54 17.36
C SER A 11 -27.77 28.03 18.63
N LEU A 12 -28.28 26.79 18.62
CA LEU A 12 -28.87 26.16 19.81
C LEU A 12 -27.86 26.06 20.96
N ILE A 13 -26.64 25.59 20.68
CA ILE A 13 -25.58 25.48 21.68
C ILE A 13 -25.26 26.85 22.30
N GLN A 14 -25.26 27.92 21.50
CA GLN A 14 -25.05 29.28 21.99
C GLN A 14 -26.19 29.78 22.89
N MET A 15 -27.44 29.39 22.59
CA MET A 15 -28.62 29.82 23.37
C MET A 15 -28.82 29.05 24.68
N PHE A 16 -28.17 27.89 24.88
CA PHE A 16 -28.38 27.08 26.09
C PHE A 16 -27.93 27.79 27.37
N ASP A 17 -26.93 28.68 27.30
CA ASP A 17 -26.54 29.49 28.46
C ASP A 17 -27.67 30.42 28.90
N ASP A 18 -28.31 31.09 27.94
CA ASP A 18 -29.43 31.99 28.23
C ASP A 18 -30.64 31.23 28.76
N LEU A 19 -30.87 29.99 28.31
CA LEU A 19 -31.94 29.12 28.82
C LEU A 19 -31.67 28.69 30.27
N GLU A 20 -30.44 28.28 30.59
CA GLU A 20 -30.07 27.89 31.96
C GLU A 20 -30.13 29.09 32.93
N LEU A 21 -29.71 30.29 32.49
CA LEU A 21 -29.82 31.52 33.28
C LEU A 21 -31.28 31.89 33.57
N LYS A 22 -32.19 31.71 32.60
CA LYS A 22 -33.63 31.94 32.79
C LYS A 22 -34.27 30.91 33.74
N GLU A 23 -33.85 29.65 33.67
CA GLU A 23 -34.39 28.55 34.49
C GLU A 23 -33.95 28.66 35.96
N ASN A 24 -32.76 29.19 36.24
CA ASN A 24 -32.19 29.32 37.59
C ASN A 24 -32.62 30.60 38.36
N GLY A 25 -33.47 31.47 37.79
CA GLY A 25 -34.13 32.57 38.51
C GLY A 25 -33.23 33.72 39.05
N ASN A 26 -31.91 33.67 38.87
CA ASN A 26 -30.99 34.67 39.42
C ASN A 26 -30.91 35.94 38.56
N LYS A 27 -31.62 36.99 39.00
CA LYS A 27 -31.58 38.35 38.42
C LYS A 27 -30.43 39.23 38.95
N THR A 28 -29.39 38.66 39.57
CA THR A 28 -28.31 39.47 40.15
C THR A 28 -26.92 38.98 39.78
N SER A 29 -26.13 39.95 39.31
CA SER A 29 -24.67 40.04 39.14
C SER A 29 -24.05 39.61 37.80
N LYS A 30 -23.14 40.46 37.33
CA LYS A 30 -22.38 40.45 36.06
C LYS A 30 -21.44 39.23 35.95
N VAL A 31 -21.98 38.02 35.87
CA VAL A 31 -21.22 36.81 35.53
C VAL A 31 -21.74 36.28 34.20
N GLN A 32 -20.89 36.32 33.17
CA GLN A 32 -21.27 35.97 31.80
C GLN A 32 -21.46 34.45 31.58
N PHE A 33 -21.15 33.62 32.60
CA PHE A 33 -21.23 32.15 32.55
C PHE A 33 -21.67 31.56 33.90
N VAL A 34 -22.55 30.54 33.87
CA VAL A 34 -22.97 29.76 35.04
C VAL A 34 -21.79 28.90 35.55
N SER A 35 -21.64 28.73 36.87
CA SER A 35 -20.56 27.93 37.48
C SER A 35 -20.62 26.44 37.08
N GLU A 36 -21.83 25.90 36.91
CA GLU A 36 -22.09 24.54 36.42
C GLU A 36 -22.95 24.60 35.14
N ARG A 37 -22.34 24.35 33.98
CA ARG A 37 -23.02 24.30 32.67
C ARG A 37 -23.37 22.86 32.35
N SER A 38 -24.60 22.60 31.90
CA SER A 38 -25.03 21.23 31.60
C SER A 38 -24.50 20.73 30.26
N SER A 39 -24.28 19.42 30.16
CA SER A 39 -23.66 18.81 28.98
C SER A 39 -24.64 18.64 27.82
N VAL A 40 -24.11 18.79 26.60
CA VAL A 40 -24.84 18.68 25.34
C VAL A 40 -24.39 17.42 24.60
N LEU A 41 -25.33 16.58 24.18
CA LEU A 41 -25.09 15.43 23.32
C LEU A 41 -25.67 15.68 21.92
N VAL A 42 -24.82 15.64 20.90
CA VAL A 42 -25.21 15.86 19.51
C VAL A 42 -25.11 14.54 18.75
N PHE A 43 -26.22 14.05 18.20
CA PHE A 43 -26.26 12.87 17.34
C PHE A 43 -26.00 13.26 15.89
N LEU A 44 -24.89 12.76 15.34
CA LEU A 44 -24.43 12.94 13.96
C LEU A 44 -24.31 11.57 13.28
N PRO A 45 -24.44 11.49 11.95
CA PRO A 45 -24.48 10.20 11.27
C PRO A 45 -23.12 9.49 11.13
N GLY A 46 -22.00 10.22 11.22
CA GLY A 46 -20.67 9.63 11.01
C GLY A 46 -19.51 10.54 11.40
N LEU A 47 -18.29 10.02 11.25
CA LEU A 47 -17.05 10.71 11.64
C LEU A 47 -16.77 11.98 10.84
N GLY A 48 -17.07 11.99 9.53
CA GLY A 48 -16.89 13.18 8.70
C GLY A 48 -17.74 14.35 9.19
N GLU A 49 -19.00 14.06 9.56
CA GLU A 49 -19.94 15.03 10.11
C GLU A 49 -19.55 15.48 11.52
N ILE A 50 -19.00 14.57 12.34
CA ILE A 50 -18.38 14.88 13.65
C ILE A 50 -17.22 15.85 13.46
N ASN A 51 -16.30 15.58 12.54
CA ASN A 51 -15.14 16.44 12.28
C ASN A 51 -15.55 17.83 11.78
N TYR A 52 -16.57 17.91 10.92
CA TYR A 52 -17.09 19.18 10.45
C TYR A 52 -17.70 20.01 11.60
N MET A 53 -18.57 19.41 12.42
CA MET A 53 -19.17 20.08 13.58
C MET A 53 -18.11 20.48 14.62
N HIS A 54 -17.11 19.61 14.85
CA HIS A 54 -15.98 19.90 15.73
C HIS A 54 -15.20 21.13 15.25
N GLY A 55 -14.92 21.23 13.94
CA GLY A 55 -14.26 22.40 13.35
C GLY A 55 -15.04 23.69 13.56
N LEU A 56 -16.36 23.67 13.35
CA LEU A 56 -17.23 24.84 13.58
C LEU A 56 -17.20 25.29 15.05
N LEU A 57 -17.25 24.35 15.99
CA LEU A 57 -17.25 24.67 17.43
C LEU A 57 -15.87 25.09 17.95
N THR A 58 -14.79 24.54 17.40
CA THR A 58 -13.42 24.85 17.83
C THR A 58 -13.03 26.29 17.47
N ASN A 59 -13.56 26.83 16.38
CA ASN A 59 -13.36 28.23 16.00
C ASN A 59 -13.99 29.21 17.00
N MET A 60 -14.79 28.73 17.96
CA MET A 60 -15.46 29.54 18.98
C MET A 60 -14.72 29.56 20.32
N VAL A 61 -13.40 29.77 20.30
CA VAL A 61 -12.50 29.68 21.49
C VAL A 61 -12.98 30.52 22.67
N HIS A 62 -13.59 31.68 22.42
CA HIS A 62 -14.06 32.62 23.44
C HIS A 62 -15.24 32.11 24.30
N LYS A 63 -15.86 30.98 23.93
CA LYS A 63 -17.11 30.49 24.54
C LYS A 63 -16.92 29.38 25.59
N ARG A 64 -15.66 29.04 25.94
CA ARG A 64 -15.30 28.03 26.93
C ARG A 64 -16.04 26.69 26.68
N LEU A 65 -15.83 26.12 25.51
CA LEU A 65 -16.43 24.83 25.11
C LEU A 65 -15.38 23.71 25.21
N GLN A 66 -15.77 22.56 25.74
CA GLN A 66 -14.99 21.33 25.68
C GLN A 66 -15.69 20.34 24.76
N VAL A 67 -15.15 20.15 23.55
CA VAL A 67 -15.78 19.35 22.50
C VAL A 67 -15.10 17.98 22.46
N TYR A 68 -15.87 16.92 22.63
CA TYR A 68 -15.39 15.54 22.63
C TYR A 68 -16.03 14.74 21.49
N PRO A 69 -15.25 14.21 20.53
CA PRO A 69 -15.74 13.28 19.53
C PRO A 69 -15.94 11.89 20.16
N LEU A 70 -17.13 11.30 19.97
CA LEU A 70 -17.48 9.96 20.43
C LEU A 70 -17.90 9.10 19.22
N HIS A 71 -16.92 8.42 18.64
CA HIS A 71 -17.09 7.55 17.47
C HIS A 71 -16.38 6.21 17.70
N SER A 72 -16.85 5.16 17.02
CA SER A 72 -16.34 3.79 17.16
C SER A 72 -14.87 3.59 16.77
N SER A 73 -14.28 4.53 16.01
CA SER A 73 -12.88 4.54 15.57
C SER A 73 -11.97 5.45 16.41
N VAL A 74 -12.54 6.29 17.28
CA VAL A 74 -11.77 7.12 18.22
C VAL A 74 -11.15 6.20 19.28
N THR A 75 -9.95 6.54 19.78
CA THR A 75 -9.26 5.67 20.75
C THR A 75 -10.08 5.51 22.03
N LEU A 76 -9.88 4.40 22.75
CA LEU A 76 -10.61 4.18 24.01
C LEU A 76 -10.30 5.26 25.05
N GLU A 77 -9.04 5.73 25.11
CA GLU A 77 -8.64 6.81 26.01
C GLU A 77 -9.43 8.09 25.70
N GLU A 78 -9.55 8.46 24.43
CA GLU A 78 -10.35 9.60 23.99
C GLU A 78 -11.85 9.42 24.25
N GLN A 79 -12.39 8.21 24.06
CA GLN A 79 -13.78 7.90 24.40
C GLN A 79 -14.02 8.02 25.91
N ASN A 80 -13.06 7.62 26.74
CA ASN A 80 -13.17 7.71 28.19
C ASN A 80 -13.19 9.15 28.70
N ASN A 81 -12.58 10.10 27.97
CA ASN A 81 -12.62 11.52 28.31
C ASN A 81 -14.06 12.06 28.33
N VAL A 82 -15.00 11.41 27.62
CA VAL A 82 -16.43 11.77 27.64
C VAL A 82 -17.08 11.50 29.01
N PHE A 83 -16.49 10.70 29.89
CA PHE A 83 -17.01 10.49 31.25
C PHE A 83 -16.44 11.46 32.28
N LEU A 84 -15.38 12.20 31.93
CA LEU A 84 -14.80 13.20 32.83
C LEU A 84 -15.76 14.38 32.98
N SER A 85 -15.76 14.96 34.19
CA SER A 85 -16.46 16.22 34.44
C SER A 85 -15.80 17.36 33.67
N PRO A 86 -16.58 18.30 33.11
CA PRO A 86 -16.00 19.47 32.47
C PRO A 86 -15.22 20.34 33.45
N VAL A 87 -14.28 21.11 32.93
CA VAL A 87 -13.59 22.16 33.70
C VAL A 87 -14.64 23.18 34.14
N PRO A 88 -14.61 23.68 35.40
CA PRO A 88 -15.58 24.67 35.87
C PRO A 88 -15.73 25.87 34.92
N GLY A 89 -16.98 26.24 34.62
CA GLY A 89 -17.32 27.29 33.66
C GLY A 89 -17.22 26.90 32.17
N TYR A 90 -16.73 25.70 31.84
CA TYR A 90 -16.79 25.15 30.48
C TYR A 90 -18.05 24.33 30.26
N ARG A 91 -18.60 24.38 29.04
CA ARG A 91 -19.69 23.50 28.61
C ARG A 91 -19.12 22.30 27.85
N LYS A 92 -19.47 21.11 28.30
CA LYS A 92 -19.13 19.85 27.62
C LYS A 92 -20.08 19.60 26.45
N ILE A 93 -19.51 19.36 25.28
CA ILE A 93 -20.25 19.04 24.05
C ILE A 93 -19.73 17.69 23.55
N ILE A 94 -20.62 16.73 23.43
CA ILE A 94 -20.31 15.37 23.00
C ILE A 94 -20.88 15.20 21.59
N LEU A 95 -20.02 14.95 20.62
CA LEU A 95 -20.40 14.74 19.22
C LEU A 95 -20.38 13.23 18.95
N SER A 96 -21.54 12.59 18.81
CA SER A 96 -21.62 11.12 18.78
C SER A 96 -22.48 10.57 17.64
N THR A 97 -22.21 9.32 17.25
CA THR A 97 -23.10 8.52 16.42
C THR A 97 -24.12 7.74 17.26
N ASN A 98 -24.76 6.73 16.68
CA ASN A 98 -25.65 5.80 17.39
C ASN A 98 -24.96 5.02 18.54
N ILE A 99 -23.63 5.11 18.72
CA ILE A 99 -22.94 4.51 19.87
C ILE A 99 -23.47 5.04 21.22
N ALA A 100 -23.88 6.31 21.30
CA ALA A 100 -24.48 6.88 22.49
C ALA A 100 -25.99 6.54 22.66
N GLU A 101 -26.61 5.94 21.63
CA GLU A 101 -28.03 5.57 21.63
C GLU A 101 -28.33 4.40 22.55
N SER A 102 -27.40 3.45 22.65
CA SER A 102 -27.55 2.21 23.44
C SER A 102 -26.30 1.89 24.25
N SER A 103 -25.13 1.85 23.61
CA SER A 103 -23.89 1.26 24.16
C SER A 103 -23.18 2.11 25.22
N VAL A 104 -23.39 3.43 25.25
CA VAL A 104 -22.71 4.34 26.19
C VAL A 104 -23.71 5.20 26.95
N THR A 105 -23.55 5.29 28.27
CA THR A 105 -24.39 6.11 29.15
C THR A 105 -23.57 7.22 29.81
N VAL A 106 -23.78 8.45 29.35
CA VAL A 106 -23.18 9.65 29.94
C VAL A 106 -24.18 10.28 30.92
N PRO A 107 -23.84 10.48 32.21
CA PRO A 107 -24.81 10.86 33.24
C PRO A 107 -25.22 12.34 33.19
N ASP A 108 -24.34 13.26 32.78
CA ASP A 108 -24.50 14.71 32.92
C ASP A 108 -25.20 15.41 31.72
N VAL A 109 -25.84 14.65 30.84
CA VAL A 109 -26.49 15.17 29.63
C VAL A 109 -27.87 15.75 29.94
N LYS A 110 -28.04 17.06 29.70
CA LYS A 110 -29.35 17.77 29.80
C LYS A 110 -29.94 18.12 28.44
N TYR A 111 -29.09 18.38 27.45
CA TYR A 111 -29.54 18.77 26.10
C TYR A 111 -29.12 17.72 25.08
N VAL A 112 -30.07 17.25 24.28
CA VAL A 112 -29.82 16.40 23.11
C VAL A 112 -30.17 17.16 21.85
N ILE A 113 -29.25 17.22 20.90
CA ILE A 113 -29.50 17.71 19.53
C ILE A 113 -29.43 16.51 18.61
N ASP A 114 -30.57 16.14 18.01
CA ASP A 114 -30.69 14.98 17.14
C ASP A 114 -30.90 15.41 15.69
N PHE A 115 -29.95 15.06 14.83
CA PHE A 115 -30.08 15.27 13.38
C PHE A 115 -31.05 14.26 12.74
N CYS A 116 -31.53 13.27 13.50
CA CYS A 116 -32.43 12.20 13.05
C CYS A 116 -31.85 11.36 11.89
N LEU A 117 -30.54 11.39 11.71
CA LEU A 117 -29.82 10.62 10.71
C LEU A 117 -29.05 9.48 11.37
N THR A 118 -28.84 8.41 10.62
CA THR A 118 -28.00 7.29 10.98
C THR A 118 -27.37 6.68 9.74
N ARG A 119 -26.27 5.95 9.91
CA ARG A 119 -25.69 5.15 8.85
C ARG A 119 -26.04 3.68 9.09
N THR A 120 -26.64 3.03 8.11
CA THR A 120 -27.08 1.63 8.18
C THR A 120 -26.32 0.82 7.15
N LEU A 121 -25.83 -0.36 7.56
CA LEU A 121 -25.27 -1.34 6.64
C LEU A 121 -26.40 -2.03 5.89
N VAL A 122 -26.30 -2.00 4.56
CA VAL A 122 -27.24 -2.59 3.61
C VAL A 122 -26.44 -3.36 2.58
N CYS A 123 -26.88 -4.57 2.22
CA CYS A 123 -26.29 -5.29 1.10
C CYS A 123 -26.78 -4.73 -0.24
N ASP A 124 -25.84 -4.62 -1.18
CA ASP A 124 -26.14 -4.36 -2.57
C ASP A 124 -26.85 -5.57 -3.20
N GLU A 125 -27.98 -5.34 -3.86
CA GLU A 125 -28.80 -6.40 -4.45
C GLU A 125 -28.18 -7.06 -5.68
N ASP A 126 -27.10 -6.54 -6.24
CA ASP A 126 -26.42 -7.19 -7.38
C ASP A 126 -25.16 -7.91 -6.91
N THR A 127 -24.30 -7.21 -6.15
CA THR A 127 -22.99 -7.73 -5.74
C THR A 127 -22.96 -8.43 -4.37
N ASN A 128 -24.02 -8.32 -3.58
CA ASN A 128 -24.04 -8.68 -2.14
C ASN A 128 -22.93 -7.99 -1.31
N TYR A 129 -22.28 -6.96 -1.85
CA TYR A 129 -21.30 -6.17 -1.12
C TYR A 129 -22.00 -5.26 -0.13
N GLN A 130 -21.36 -5.04 1.01
CA GLN A 130 -21.91 -4.17 2.04
C GLN A 130 -21.72 -2.70 1.66
N SER A 131 -22.80 -1.93 1.78
CA SER A 131 -22.83 -0.48 1.61
C SER A 131 -23.27 0.19 2.90
N LEU A 132 -22.54 1.19 3.35
CA LEU A 132 -22.93 2.00 4.49
C LEU A 132 -23.75 3.21 4.00
N ARG A 133 -25.08 3.09 4.05
CA ARG A 133 -26.00 4.11 3.53
C ARG A 133 -26.45 5.07 4.62
N LEU A 134 -26.48 6.36 4.29
CA LEU A 134 -27.08 7.38 5.15
C LEU A 134 -28.60 7.29 5.03
N SER A 135 -29.28 7.09 6.15
CA SER A 135 -30.72 6.94 6.24
C SER A 135 -31.29 7.77 7.40
N TRP A 136 -32.60 7.98 7.38
CA TRP A 136 -33.31 8.52 8.53
C TRP A 136 -33.36 7.48 9.64
N ALA A 137 -33.01 7.90 10.86
CA ALA A 137 -33.20 7.06 12.04
C ALA A 137 -34.69 6.85 12.28
N SER A 138 -35.08 5.68 12.77
CA SER A 138 -36.49 5.39 13.06
C SER A 138 -37.01 6.24 14.21
N LYS A 139 -38.34 6.40 14.30
CA LYS A 139 -38.97 7.08 15.44
C LYS A 139 -38.59 6.40 16.75
N THR A 140 -38.52 5.07 16.75
CA THR A 140 -38.03 4.27 17.89
C THR A 140 -36.61 4.65 18.30
N SER A 141 -35.65 4.73 17.38
CA SER A 141 -34.28 5.19 17.67
C SER A 141 -34.22 6.63 18.17
N CYS A 142 -34.91 7.56 17.50
CA CYS A 142 -34.98 8.96 17.95
C CYS A 142 -35.66 9.13 19.31
N ASN A 143 -36.54 8.22 19.71
CA ASN A 143 -37.11 8.19 21.06
C ASN A 143 -36.10 7.67 22.09
N GLN A 144 -35.26 6.68 21.75
CA GLN A 144 -34.14 6.26 22.60
C GLN A 144 -33.12 7.40 22.80
N ARG A 145 -32.79 8.13 21.73
CA ARG A 145 -31.94 9.34 21.78
C ARG A 145 -32.52 10.42 22.68
N LYS A 146 -33.83 10.70 22.57
CA LYS A 146 -34.55 11.62 23.47
C LYS A 146 -34.40 11.20 24.95
N GLY A 147 -34.50 9.91 25.24
CA GLY A 147 -34.34 9.37 26.59
C GLY A 147 -32.97 9.65 27.24
N ARG A 148 -31.94 9.98 26.45
CA ARG A 148 -30.59 10.28 26.95
C ARG A 148 -30.52 11.62 27.70
N ALA A 149 -31.42 12.56 27.42
CA ALA A 149 -31.48 13.85 28.12
C ALA A 149 -32.17 13.78 29.49
N GLY A 150 -33.00 12.76 29.72
CA GLY A 150 -33.91 12.68 30.87
C GLY A 150 -33.43 11.81 32.02
N ARG A 151 -32.12 11.54 32.13
CA ARG A 151 -31.60 10.56 33.11
C ARG A 151 -31.40 11.11 34.52
N VAL A 152 -30.82 12.31 34.62
CA VAL A 152 -30.42 12.90 35.91
C VAL A 152 -31.27 14.12 36.26
N SER A 153 -31.79 14.83 35.25
CA SER A 153 -32.66 15.98 35.44
C SER A 153 -33.66 16.11 34.28
N LYS A 154 -34.56 17.11 34.35
CA LYS A 154 -35.43 17.47 33.24
C LYS A 154 -34.58 17.94 32.06
N GLY A 155 -34.50 17.09 31.03
CA GLY A 155 -33.76 17.38 29.81
C GLY A 155 -34.63 17.82 28.63
N TYR A 156 -33.96 18.33 27.61
CA TYR A 156 -34.56 18.81 26.37
C TYR A 156 -33.95 18.08 25.17
N CYS A 157 -34.79 17.70 24.21
CA CYS A 157 -34.35 17.06 22.96
C CYS A 157 -34.84 17.89 21.77
N TYR A 158 -33.90 18.38 20.97
CA TYR A 158 -34.14 19.16 19.77
C TYR A 158 -33.91 18.28 18.54
N ARG A 159 -34.97 18.00 17.79
CA ARG A 159 -34.89 17.24 16.54
C ARG A 159 -34.81 18.20 15.37
N LEU A 160 -33.79 18.07 14.54
CA LEU A 160 -33.55 18.98 13.41
C LEU A 160 -34.35 18.58 12.16
N VAL A 161 -35.63 18.29 12.33
CA VAL A 161 -36.57 17.97 11.26
C VAL A 161 -37.90 18.71 11.47
N PRO A 162 -38.57 19.18 10.41
CA PRO A 162 -39.92 19.75 10.53
C PRO A 162 -40.92 18.72 11.07
N ARG A 163 -41.94 19.20 11.80
CA ARG A 163 -42.96 18.33 12.40
C ARG A 163 -43.70 17.49 11.36
N ASP A 164 -44.15 18.09 10.26
CA ASP A 164 -44.87 17.37 9.20
C ASP A 164 -44.00 16.27 8.57
N PHE A 165 -42.69 16.51 8.44
CA PHE A 165 -41.74 15.52 7.94
C PHE A 165 -41.54 14.37 8.95
N TRP A 166 -41.46 14.70 10.25
CA TRP A 166 -41.40 13.71 11.31
C TRP A 166 -42.63 12.77 11.30
N GLU A 167 -43.82 13.32 11.11
CA GLU A 167 -45.07 12.55 11.13
C GLU A 167 -45.22 11.66 9.88
N LYS A 168 -44.87 12.18 8.69
CA LYS A 168 -45.15 11.52 7.40
C LYS A 168 -43.98 10.70 6.81
N CYS A 169 -42.73 11.08 7.06
CA CYS A 169 -41.58 10.54 6.31
C CYS A 169 -40.62 9.69 7.15
N ILE A 170 -40.58 9.88 8.48
CA ILE A 170 -39.67 9.13 9.36
C ILE A 170 -40.26 7.73 9.63
N PRO A 171 -39.50 6.64 9.40
CA PRO A 171 -40.00 5.28 9.60
C PRO A 171 -40.21 4.99 11.09
N ASP A 172 -41.25 4.23 11.43
CA ASP A 172 -41.54 3.92 12.84
C ASP A 172 -40.50 2.96 13.46
N TYR A 173 -40.09 1.96 12.68
CA TYR A 173 -39.22 0.86 13.12
C TYR A 173 -38.01 0.68 12.20
N VAL A 174 -36.97 0.05 12.73
CA VAL A 174 -35.77 -0.34 11.97
C VAL A 174 -36.06 -1.63 11.20
N VAL A 175 -35.59 -1.72 9.96
CA VAL A 175 -35.67 -2.95 9.15
C VAL A 175 -34.82 -4.06 9.81
N PRO A 176 -35.39 -5.26 10.06
CA PRO A 176 -34.68 -6.39 10.66
C PRO A 176 -33.42 -6.79 9.89
N GLU A 177 -32.38 -7.23 10.61
CA GLU A 177 -31.09 -7.63 10.01
C GLU A 177 -31.20 -8.75 8.98
N MET A 178 -32.12 -9.70 9.20
CA MET A 178 -32.36 -10.80 8.28
C MET A 178 -32.78 -10.36 6.88
N LEU A 179 -33.33 -9.15 6.73
CA LEU A 179 -33.76 -8.61 5.44
C LEU A 179 -32.71 -7.70 4.77
N ARG A 180 -31.60 -7.39 5.44
CA ARG A 180 -30.62 -6.38 4.98
C ARG A 180 -29.15 -6.78 5.08
N CYS A 181 -28.85 -7.90 5.72
CA CYS A 181 -27.50 -8.42 5.94
C CYS A 181 -27.28 -9.73 5.16
N PRO A 182 -26.02 -10.11 4.86
CA PRO A 182 -25.72 -11.35 4.14
C PRO A 182 -26.19 -12.59 4.92
N LEU A 183 -26.79 -13.55 4.24
CA LEU A 183 -27.41 -14.73 4.86
C LEU A 183 -26.47 -15.93 5.02
N GLY A 184 -25.19 -15.83 4.61
CA GLY A 184 -24.26 -16.96 4.50
C GLY A 184 -24.15 -17.81 5.79
N SER A 185 -23.97 -17.15 6.95
CA SER A 185 -23.86 -17.87 8.23
C SER A 185 -25.18 -18.50 8.65
N THR A 186 -26.31 -17.88 8.30
CA THR A 186 -27.65 -18.41 8.56
C THR A 186 -27.88 -19.66 7.72
N VAL A 187 -27.60 -19.61 6.41
CA VAL A 187 -27.76 -20.75 5.49
C VAL A 187 -26.87 -21.93 5.90
N LEU A 188 -25.62 -21.70 6.31
CA LEU A 188 -24.75 -22.77 6.80
C LEU A 188 -25.27 -23.44 8.08
N LYS A 189 -25.82 -22.65 9.03
CA LYS A 189 -26.45 -23.20 10.24
C LYS A 189 -27.70 -24.02 9.92
N VAL A 190 -28.52 -23.55 8.97
CA VAL A 190 -29.69 -24.31 8.49
C VAL A 190 -29.26 -25.64 7.89
N LYS A 191 -28.23 -25.65 7.04
CA LYS A 191 -27.67 -26.88 6.47
C LYS A 191 -27.07 -27.82 7.52
N LEU A 192 -26.48 -27.29 8.60
CA LEU A 192 -25.96 -28.10 9.69
C LEU A 192 -27.07 -28.79 10.51
N LEU A 193 -28.25 -28.18 10.59
CA LEU A 193 -29.41 -28.75 11.29
C LEU A 193 -30.12 -29.86 10.49
N ASP A 194 -29.82 -29.98 9.19
CA ASP A 194 -30.39 -30.98 8.28
C ASP A 194 -31.94 -31.00 8.26
N MET A 195 -32.54 -29.81 8.35
CA MET A 195 -34.00 -29.62 8.38
C MET A 195 -34.61 -29.34 6.99
N GLY A 196 -33.96 -29.80 5.92
CA GLY A 196 -34.38 -29.59 4.54
C GLY A 196 -33.74 -28.38 3.84
N GLU A 197 -34.34 -27.95 2.73
CA GLU A 197 -33.81 -26.88 1.89
C GLU A 197 -33.82 -25.51 2.63
N PRO A 198 -32.73 -24.72 2.56
CA PRO A 198 -32.68 -23.40 3.20
C PRO A 198 -33.83 -22.47 2.79
N ARG A 199 -34.25 -22.56 1.53
CA ARG A 199 -35.38 -21.80 0.99
C ARG A 199 -36.69 -22.12 1.72
N ALA A 200 -36.98 -23.40 1.94
CA ALA A 200 -38.21 -23.83 2.59
C ALA A 200 -38.25 -23.42 4.06
N LEU A 201 -37.13 -23.56 4.78
CA LEU A 201 -37.07 -23.24 6.22
C LEU A 201 -37.07 -21.72 6.48
N LEU A 202 -36.30 -20.94 5.71
CA LEU A 202 -36.23 -19.48 5.93
C LEU A 202 -37.55 -18.77 5.59
N ALA A 203 -38.38 -19.38 4.75
CA ALA A 203 -39.73 -18.89 4.47
C ALA A 203 -40.65 -18.91 5.71
N THR A 204 -40.35 -19.72 6.74
CA THR A 204 -41.15 -19.79 7.97
C THR A 204 -40.69 -18.82 9.06
N ALA A 205 -39.72 -17.95 8.79
CA ALA A 205 -39.23 -16.98 9.77
C ALA A 205 -40.24 -15.82 10.00
N LEU A 206 -40.14 -15.13 11.15
CA LEU A 206 -41.03 -14.00 11.49
C LEU A 206 -41.04 -12.90 10.43
N SER A 207 -39.90 -12.66 9.78
CA SER A 207 -39.74 -11.72 8.68
C SER A 207 -38.87 -12.37 7.61
N PRO A 208 -39.44 -13.18 6.70
CA PRO A 208 -38.67 -14.04 5.80
C PRO A 208 -37.84 -13.20 4.80
N PRO A 209 -36.59 -13.59 4.53
CA PRO A 209 -35.76 -12.91 3.53
C PRO A 209 -36.27 -13.14 2.10
N GLY A 210 -35.84 -12.30 1.16
CA GLY A 210 -36.15 -12.45 -0.26
C GLY A 210 -35.62 -13.78 -0.82
N LEU A 211 -36.39 -14.43 -1.69
CA LEU A 211 -35.99 -15.71 -2.28
C LEU A 211 -34.69 -15.58 -3.10
N SER A 212 -34.54 -14.49 -3.85
CA SER A 212 -33.33 -14.15 -4.59
C SER A 212 -32.10 -14.01 -3.69
N ASP A 213 -32.26 -13.49 -2.47
CA ASP A 213 -31.15 -13.33 -1.51
C ASP A 213 -30.67 -14.69 -1.01
N ILE A 214 -31.60 -15.62 -0.75
CA ILE A 214 -31.28 -16.99 -0.36
C ILE A 214 -30.55 -17.69 -1.51
N GLU A 215 -31.12 -17.62 -2.72
CA GLU A 215 -30.58 -18.27 -3.93
C GLU A 215 -29.17 -17.77 -4.25
N ARG A 216 -28.95 -16.44 -4.24
CA ARG A 216 -27.61 -15.86 -4.41
C ARG A 216 -26.67 -16.27 -3.29
N THR A 217 -27.14 -16.27 -2.04
CA THR A 217 -26.30 -16.71 -0.90
C THR A 217 -25.83 -18.16 -1.07
N VAL A 218 -26.67 -19.06 -1.57
CA VAL A 218 -26.28 -20.44 -1.87
C VAL A 218 -25.19 -20.48 -2.95
N LEU A 219 -25.32 -19.69 -4.02
CA LEU A 219 -24.30 -19.60 -5.07
C LEU A 219 -22.96 -19.07 -4.52
N LEU A 220 -22.99 -18.03 -3.68
CA LEU A 220 -21.78 -17.50 -3.03
C LEU A 220 -21.13 -18.53 -2.09
N LEU A 221 -21.93 -19.31 -1.36
CA LEU A 221 -21.41 -20.41 -0.53
C LEU A 221 -20.80 -21.53 -1.37
N LYS A 222 -21.30 -21.78 -2.58
CA LYS A 222 -20.66 -22.69 -3.57
C LYS A 222 -19.34 -22.11 -4.08
N GLU A 223 -19.28 -20.81 -4.38
CA GLU A 223 -18.05 -20.14 -4.82
C GLU A 223 -16.95 -20.17 -3.76
N VAL A 224 -17.31 -19.94 -2.49
CA VAL A 224 -16.37 -20.08 -1.36
C VAL A 224 -15.91 -21.54 -1.20
N GLY A 225 -16.73 -22.52 -1.62
CA GLY A 225 -16.50 -23.95 -1.46
C GLY A 225 -17.10 -24.54 -0.18
N ALA A 226 -18.00 -23.80 0.47
CA ALA A 226 -18.72 -24.24 1.66
C ALA A 226 -19.84 -25.25 1.32
N LEU A 227 -20.44 -25.09 0.15
CA LEU A 227 -21.38 -26.04 -0.44
C LEU A 227 -20.77 -26.65 -1.69
N ALA A 228 -21.07 -27.91 -1.97
CA ALA A 228 -20.58 -28.60 -3.15
C ALA A 228 -21.14 -27.96 -4.43
N VAL A 229 -20.27 -27.74 -5.42
CA VAL A 229 -20.69 -27.44 -6.79
C VAL A 229 -21.14 -28.76 -7.40
N GLY A 230 -22.45 -28.89 -7.64
CA GLY A 230 -23.07 -30.08 -8.20
C GLY A 230 -22.41 -30.56 -9.50
N GLY A 231 -22.59 -31.85 -9.82
CA GLY A 231 -22.22 -32.37 -11.13
C GLY A 231 -23.09 -31.69 -12.18
N GLN A 232 -22.61 -31.57 -13.42
CA GLN A 232 -23.45 -31.15 -14.56
C GLN A 232 -24.44 -32.27 -14.91
N ARG A 233 -25.31 -32.65 -13.97
CA ARG A 233 -26.44 -33.55 -14.14
C ARG A 233 -27.67 -32.69 -14.38
N GLU A 234 -28.52 -33.12 -15.29
CA GLU A 234 -29.70 -32.34 -15.72
C GLU A 234 -30.73 -32.13 -14.59
N ASP A 235 -30.72 -32.97 -13.54
CA ASP A 235 -31.70 -32.96 -12.44
C ASP A 235 -31.24 -32.20 -11.17
N GLU A 236 -30.05 -31.58 -11.15
CA GLU A 236 -29.53 -30.93 -9.92
C GLU A 236 -29.98 -29.47 -9.77
N ASN A 237 -30.57 -29.13 -8.63
CA ASN A 237 -30.99 -27.76 -8.30
C ASN A 237 -29.74 -26.84 -8.10
N PRO A 238 -29.52 -25.81 -8.93
CA PRO A 238 -28.37 -24.91 -8.79
C PRO A 238 -28.42 -24.08 -7.51
N HIS A 239 -29.59 -23.92 -6.90
CA HIS A 239 -29.81 -23.18 -5.67
C HIS A 239 -29.86 -24.07 -4.43
N ASP A 240 -29.36 -25.31 -4.53
CA ASP A 240 -29.08 -26.15 -3.37
C ASP A 240 -27.72 -26.88 -3.47
N GLY A 241 -27.19 -27.38 -2.36
CA GLY A 241 -25.95 -28.15 -2.36
C GLY A 241 -25.63 -28.81 -1.01
N GLU A 242 -24.85 -29.88 -1.07
CA GLU A 242 -24.35 -30.61 0.10
C GLU A 242 -23.25 -29.85 0.83
N LEU A 243 -23.22 -29.95 2.15
CA LEU A 243 -22.23 -29.29 2.99
C LEU A 243 -20.86 -29.97 2.85
N THR A 244 -19.82 -29.23 2.44
CA THR A 244 -18.46 -29.76 2.34
C THR A 244 -17.79 -29.87 3.73
N PHE A 245 -16.59 -30.47 3.81
CA PHE A 245 -15.76 -30.39 5.02
C PHE A 245 -15.52 -28.92 5.41
N LEU A 246 -15.17 -28.07 4.43
CA LEU A 246 -14.98 -26.64 4.65
C LEU A 246 -16.27 -26.03 5.22
N GLY A 247 -17.43 -26.29 4.62
CA GLY A 247 -18.72 -25.77 5.09
C GLY A 247 -19.04 -26.12 6.55
N ARG A 248 -18.71 -27.34 6.99
CA ARG A 248 -18.85 -27.76 8.40
C ARG A 248 -17.94 -26.98 9.34
N VAL A 249 -16.69 -26.76 8.95
CA VAL A 249 -15.76 -25.94 9.74
C VAL A 249 -16.30 -24.51 9.83
N LEU A 250 -16.68 -23.91 8.70
CA LEU A 250 -17.22 -22.54 8.65
C LEU A 250 -18.46 -22.34 9.53
N ALA A 251 -19.35 -23.33 9.59
CA ALA A 251 -20.56 -23.28 10.41
C ALA A 251 -20.26 -23.21 11.93
N GLN A 252 -19.09 -23.68 12.37
CA GLN A 252 -18.69 -23.72 13.78
C GLN A 252 -17.81 -22.53 14.20
N LEU A 253 -17.25 -21.77 13.26
CA LEU A 253 -16.37 -20.65 13.58
C LEU A 253 -17.16 -19.32 13.69
N PRO A 254 -16.87 -18.47 14.68
CA PRO A 254 -17.51 -17.16 14.85
C PRO A 254 -16.90 -16.08 13.95
N VAL A 255 -16.59 -16.42 12.69
CA VAL A 255 -15.94 -15.51 11.71
C VAL A 255 -16.66 -15.56 10.37
N SER A 256 -16.33 -14.65 9.45
CA SER A 256 -16.89 -14.68 8.09
C SER A 256 -16.42 -15.92 7.30
N GLN A 257 -17.16 -16.28 6.25
CA GLN A 257 -16.88 -17.50 5.47
C GLN A 257 -15.46 -17.49 4.86
N HIS A 258 -15.02 -16.33 4.34
CA HIS A 258 -13.67 -16.17 3.80
C HIS A 258 -12.58 -16.31 4.86
N LEU A 259 -12.79 -15.78 6.07
CA LEU A 259 -11.82 -15.91 7.17
C LEU A 259 -11.74 -17.35 7.69
N GLY A 260 -12.85 -18.07 7.73
CA GLY A 260 -12.81 -19.50 8.05
C GLY A 260 -12.11 -20.32 6.95
N LYS A 261 -12.28 -19.96 5.67
CA LYS A 261 -11.54 -20.57 4.54
C LYS A 261 -10.05 -20.28 4.65
N LEU A 262 -9.68 -19.06 5.05
CA LEU A 262 -8.29 -18.68 5.34
C LEU A 262 -7.65 -19.61 6.38
N VAL A 263 -8.36 -19.90 7.48
CA VAL A 263 -7.86 -20.78 8.53
C VAL A 263 -7.67 -22.22 8.02
N VAL A 264 -8.61 -22.74 7.23
CA VAL A 264 -8.49 -24.09 6.64
C VAL A 264 -7.34 -24.18 5.64
N LEU A 265 -7.20 -23.21 4.74
CA LEU A 265 -6.06 -23.15 3.81
C LEU A 265 -4.74 -22.94 4.57
N GLY A 266 -4.77 -22.17 5.65
CA GLY A 266 -3.66 -22.01 6.59
C GLY A 266 -3.19 -23.34 7.15
N HIS A 267 -4.11 -24.22 7.54
CA HIS A 267 -3.78 -25.59 7.93
C HIS A 267 -3.18 -26.39 6.78
N VAL A 268 -3.77 -26.35 5.58
CA VAL A 268 -3.28 -27.13 4.41
C VAL A 268 -1.82 -26.83 4.06
N PHE A 269 -1.44 -25.55 4.12
CA PHE A 269 -0.08 -25.11 3.79
C PHE A 269 0.83 -24.94 5.01
N GLY A 270 0.35 -25.27 6.21
CA GLY A 270 1.09 -25.17 7.48
C GLY A 270 1.49 -23.74 7.86
N CYS A 271 0.60 -22.77 7.61
CA CYS A 271 0.63 -21.40 8.10
C CYS A 271 -0.60 -21.08 9.01
N LEU A 272 -1.07 -22.10 9.74
CA LEU A 272 -2.29 -22.01 10.56
C LEU A 272 -2.22 -20.93 11.64
N ASP A 273 -1.07 -20.78 12.30
CA ASP A 273 -0.87 -19.78 13.36
C ASP A 273 -1.08 -18.36 12.83
N GLU A 274 -0.42 -18.03 11.73
CA GLU A 274 -0.55 -16.74 11.07
C GLU A 274 -1.99 -16.48 10.59
N CYS A 275 -2.65 -17.51 10.03
CA CYS A 275 -4.03 -17.40 9.55
C CYS A 275 -5.05 -17.22 10.67
N LEU A 276 -4.84 -17.84 11.84
CA LEU A 276 -5.68 -17.63 13.03
C LEU A 276 -5.57 -16.20 13.55
N ILE A 277 -4.36 -15.64 13.57
CA ILE A 277 -4.13 -14.24 13.96
C ILE A 277 -4.87 -13.30 13.00
N ILE A 278 -4.74 -13.52 11.68
CA ILE A 278 -5.43 -12.71 10.66
C ILE A 278 -6.95 -12.83 10.81
N ALA A 279 -7.48 -14.06 10.97
CA ALA A 279 -8.90 -14.28 11.15
C ALA A 279 -9.45 -13.59 12.40
N ALA A 280 -8.73 -13.65 13.52
CA ALA A 280 -9.13 -12.95 14.75
C ALA A 280 -9.06 -11.42 14.58
N ALA A 281 -7.98 -10.90 14.00
CA ALA A 281 -7.76 -9.47 13.82
C ALA A 281 -8.80 -8.83 12.88
N LEU A 282 -9.11 -9.48 11.75
CA LEU A 282 -10.06 -8.98 10.75
C LEU A 282 -11.53 -9.17 11.15
N SER A 283 -11.83 -10.08 12.08
CA SER A 283 -13.18 -10.23 12.64
C SER A 283 -13.53 -9.14 13.65
N LEU A 284 -12.50 -8.50 14.22
CA LEU A 284 -12.62 -7.41 15.17
C LEU A 284 -12.24 -6.08 14.50
N LYS A 285 -12.27 -5.00 15.28
CA LYS A 285 -11.77 -3.71 14.80
C LYS A 285 -10.24 -3.72 14.78
N ASN A 286 -9.69 -3.06 13.76
CA ASN A 286 -8.25 -2.90 13.61
C ASN A 286 -7.63 -2.28 14.89
N PHE A 287 -6.53 -2.88 15.37
CA PHE A 287 -5.84 -2.44 16.58
C PHE A 287 -4.76 -1.36 16.31
N PHE A 288 -4.43 -1.10 15.05
CA PHE A 288 -3.59 0.05 14.68
C PHE A 288 -4.34 1.35 14.95
N VAL A 289 -3.61 2.33 15.47
CA VAL A 289 -4.15 3.64 15.82
C VAL A 289 -3.72 4.64 14.77
N MET A 290 -4.70 5.40 14.26
CA MET A 290 -4.46 6.59 13.46
C MET A 290 -4.95 7.81 14.27
N PRO A 291 -4.13 8.36 15.18
CA PRO A 291 -4.57 9.44 16.05
C PRO A 291 -5.02 10.65 15.23
N PHE A 292 -6.02 11.37 15.75
CA PHE A 292 -6.52 12.58 15.11
C PHE A 292 -5.38 13.60 14.96
N ARG A 293 -5.09 14.03 13.72
CA ARG A 293 -3.98 14.93 13.29
C ARG A 293 -2.59 14.29 13.15
N GLN A 294 -2.38 13.03 13.50
CA GLN A 294 -1.10 12.31 13.34
C GLN A 294 -1.25 11.10 12.39
N HIS A 295 -2.03 11.27 11.32
CA HIS A 295 -2.32 10.18 10.38
C HIS A 295 -1.06 9.62 9.68
N LEU A 296 -0.07 10.47 9.41
CA LEU A 296 1.20 10.03 8.78
C LEU A 296 2.06 9.18 9.72
N ASP A 297 2.11 9.53 11.01
CA ASP A 297 2.93 8.79 11.98
C ASP A 297 2.33 7.41 12.28
N GLY A 298 1.02 7.32 12.45
CA GLY A 298 0.33 6.04 12.57
C GLY A 298 0.54 5.18 11.31
N TYR A 299 0.41 5.79 10.12
CA TYR A 299 0.61 5.11 8.85
C TYR A 299 2.04 4.56 8.70
N ARG A 300 3.06 5.36 9.02
CA ARG A 300 4.47 4.94 9.01
C ARG A 300 4.71 3.73 9.89
N ASN A 301 4.13 3.71 11.10
CA ASN A 301 4.29 2.56 11.99
C ASN A 301 3.64 1.30 11.43
N LYS A 302 2.42 1.40 10.87
CA LYS A 302 1.78 0.25 10.19
C LYS A 302 2.63 -0.26 9.01
N LEU A 303 3.21 0.65 8.23
CA LEU A 303 4.11 0.30 7.12
C LEU A 303 5.37 -0.42 7.63
N ASN A 304 5.96 0.03 8.74
CA ASN A 304 7.12 -0.63 9.35
C ASN A 304 6.82 -2.08 9.73
N PHE A 305 5.64 -2.37 10.31
CA PHE A 305 5.22 -3.74 10.61
C PHE A 305 5.01 -4.60 9.37
N SER A 306 4.67 -4.01 8.22
CA SER A 306 4.55 -4.76 6.98
C SER A 306 5.90 -5.22 6.42
N GLY A 307 7.00 -4.61 6.86
CA GLY A 307 8.34 -4.87 6.32
C GLY A 307 8.35 -4.73 4.79
N SER A 308 8.90 -5.73 4.10
CA SER A 308 8.90 -5.78 2.64
C SER A 308 7.63 -6.43 2.04
N SER A 309 6.62 -6.79 2.85
CA SER A 309 5.46 -7.60 2.43
C SER A 309 4.40 -6.89 1.64
N ASN A 310 4.27 -5.57 1.79
CA ASN A 310 3.19 -4.79 1.18
C ASN A 310 1.82 -5.44 1.41
N SER A 311 1.62 -6.06 2.59
CA SER A 311 0.36 -6.67 3.01
C SER A 311 -0.09 -6.18 4.39
N ASP A 312 -1.31 -5.61 4.45
CA ASP A 312 -1.95 -5.21 5.71
C ASP A 312 -2.12 -6.42 6.65
N CYS A 313 -2.50 -7.57 6.09
CA CYS A 313 -2.69 -8.81 6.85
C CYS A 313 -1.39 -9.29 7.50
N LEU A 314 -0.25 -9.18 6.80
CA LEU A 314 1.04 -9.55 7.37
C LEU A 314 1.50 -8.54 8.43
N ALA A 315 1.22 -7.25 8.25
CA ALA A 315 1.49 -6.25 9.29
C ALA A 315 0.74 -6.55 10.60
N LEU A 316 -0.50 -7.03 10.51
CA LEU A 316 -1.26 -7.48 11.70
C LEU A 316 -0.59 -8.68 12.38
N VAL A 317 -0.09 -9.65 11.61
CA VAL A 317 0.62 -10.83 12.15
C VAL A 317 1.90 -10.42 12.87
N GLU A 318 2.74 -9.60 12.25
CA GLU A 318 4.03 -9.17 12.83
C GLU A 318 3.81 -8.34 14.09
N ALA A 319 2.84 -7.42 14.10
CA ALA A 319 2.49 -6.65 15.29
C ALA A 319 2.00 -7.54 16.44
N PHE A 320 1.15 -8.52 16.15
CA PHE A 320 0.65 -9.46 17.16
C PHE A 320 1.75 -10.36 17.72
N LYS A 321 2.58 -10.94 16.85
CA LYS A 321 3.70 -11.80 17.25
C LYS A 321 4.75 -11.02 18.06
N MET A 322 5.04 -9.77 17.69
CA MET A 322 5.94 -8.92 18.45
C MET A 322 5.41 -8.64 19.86
N TRP A 323 4.14 -8.26 19.98
CA TRP A 323 3.48 -8.06 21.28
C TRP A 323 3.51 -9.34 22.14
N GLN A 324 3.16 -10.48 21.55
CA GLN A 324 3.14 -11.77 22.24
C GLN A 324 4.55 -12.18 22.72
N ALA A 325 5.57 -11.98 21.89
CA ALA A 325 6.96 -12.27 22.23
C ALA A 325 7.48 -11.38 23.38
N CYS A 326 7.18 -10.08 23.36
CA CYS A 326 7.50 -9.16 24.47
C CYS A 326 6.81 -9.58 25.78
N ARG A 327 5.56 -10.05 25.72
CA ARG A 327 4.86 -10.59 26.90
C ARG A 327 5.52 -11.87 27.43
N GLN A 328 5.90 -12.79 26.55
CA GLN A 328 6.58 -14.03 26.92
C GLN A 328 7.97 -13.80 27.54
N ARG A 329 8.73 -12.82 27.03
CA ARG A 329 10.02 -12.40 27.63
C ARG A 329 9.86 -11.68 28.97
N GLY A 330 8.63 -11.27 29.33
CA GLY A 330 8.33 -10.59 30.58
C GLY A 330 8.55 -9.08 30.55
N GLU A 331 8.76 -8.49 29.37
CA GLU A 331 8.96 -7.04 29.18
C GLU A 331 7.66 -6.25 29.41
N LEU A 332 6.50 -6.87 29.17
CA LEU A 332 5.18 -6.24 29.26
C LEU A 332 4.36 -6.81 30.44
N ARG A 333 5.00 -7.09 31.57
CA ARG A 333 4.32 -7.63 32.77
C ARG A 333 3.47 -6.59 33.49
N ARG A 334 3.93 -5.34 33.53
CA ARG A 334 3.20 -4.26 34.20
C ARG A 334 2.26 -3.59 33.19
N PRO A 335 1.02 -3.23 33.59
CA PRO A 335 0.10 -2.53 32.70
C PRO A 335 0.67 -1.24 32.10
N LYS A 336 1.54 -0.53 32.83
CA LYS A 336 2.20 0.68 32.36
C LYS A 336 3.14 0.40 31.18
N ASP A 337 4.00 -0.61 31.31
CA ASP A 337 4.98 -0.98 30.29
C ASP A 337 4.28 -1.40 28.99
N GLU A 338 3.16 -2.12 29.11
CA GLU A 338 2.33 -2.51 27.96
C GLU A 338 1.63 -1.30 27.31
N LEU A 339 1.14 -0.34 28.09
CA LEU A 339 0.57 0.91 27.55
C LEU A 339 1.63 1.76 26.84
N ASP A 340 2.82 1.89 27.43
CA ASP A 340 3.92 2.65 26.82
C ASP A 340 4.41 1.97 25.53
N TRP A 341 4.44 0.63 25.48
CA TRP A 341 4.67 -0.13 24.26
C TRP A 341 3.59 0.15 23.20
N GLY A 342 2.31 0.19 23.59
CA GLY A 342 1.20 0.50 22.68
C GLY A 342 1.30 1.92 22.11
N ARG A 343 1.70 2.90 22.92
CA ARG A 343 1.92 4.28 22.48
C ARG A 343 3.08 4.39 21.48
N LEU A 344 4.19 3.72 21.77
CA LEU A 344 5.37 3.74 20.89
C LEU A 344 5.07 3.16 19.50
N HIS A 345 4.26 2.09 19.44
CA HIS A 345 3.96 1.36 18.21
C HIS A 345 2.63 1.75 17.56
N TYR A 346 1.92 2.74 18.10
CA TYR A 346 0.59 3.16 17.63
C TYR A 346 -0.41 1.98 17.60
N ILE A 347 -0.46 1.20 18.69
CA ILE A 347 -1.34 0.03 18.86
C ILE A 347 -2.25 0.22 20.08
N GLN A 348 -3.55 -0.03 19.91
CA GLN A 348 -4.52 -0.07 21.00
C GLN A 348 -4.42 -1.38 21.79
N ILE A 349 -3.85 -1.31 22.99
CA ILE A 349 -3.62 -2.48 23.86
C ILE A 349 -4.90 -3.26 24.19
N LYS A 350 -6.04 -2.59 24.37
CA LYS A 350 -7.31 -3.29 24.58
C LYS A 350 -7.69 -4.16 23.36
N ARG A 351 -7.50 -3.64 22.15
CA ARG A 351 -7.88 -4.31 20.90
C ARG A 351 -6.99 -5.52 20.63
N ILE A 352 -5.68 -5.39 20.79
CA ILE A 352 -4.76 -6.52 20.58
C ILE A 352 -5.01 -7.64 21.61
N ARG A 353 -5.45 -7.31 22.82
CA ARG A 353 -5.91 -8.31 23.82
C ARG A 353 -7.22 -8.99 23.40
N GLU A 354 -8.21 -8.25 22.91
CA GLU A 354 -9.45 -8.82 22.35
C GLU A 354 -9.13 -9.78 21.18
N VAL A 355 -8.18 -9.41 20.31
CA VAL A 355 -7.68 -10.28 19.24
C VAL A 355 -7.01 -11.53 19.80
N ALA A 356 -6.23 -11.43 20.88
CA ALA A 356 -5.58 -12.58 21.50
C ALA A 356 -6.60 -13.56 22.12
N GLU A 357 -7.66 -13.04 22.74
CA GLU A 357 -8.76 -13.84 23.28
C GLU A 357 -9.48 -14.61 22.17
N LEU A 358 -9.86 -13.92 21.08
CA LEU A 358 -10.48 -14.57 19.92
C LEU A 358 -9.53 -15.55 19.23
N TYR A 359 -8.23 -15.25 19.14
CA TYR A 359 -7.24 -16.17 18.60
C TYR A 359 -7.22 -17.51 19.37
N GLU A 360 -7.20 -17.49 20.70
CA GLU A 360 -7.24 -18.71 21.51
C GLU A 360 -8.58 -19.45 21.39
N GLU A 361 -9.70 -18.73 21.28
CA GLU A 361 -11.00 -19.33 21.02
C GLU A 361 -11.04 -20.05 19.66
N LEU A 362 -10.56 -19.39 18.60
CA LEU A 362 -10.51 -19.97 17.26
C LEU A 362 -9.61 -21.20 17.23
N LYS A 363 -8.42 -21.11 17.83
CA LYS A 363 -7.47 -22.21 17.98
C LYS A 363 -8.10 -23.41 18.69
N SER A 364 -8.86 -23.18 19.76
CA SER A 364 -9.61 -24.22 20.46
C SER A 364 -10.67 -24.87 19.57
N ARG A 365 -11.49 -24.07 18.87
CA ARG A 365 -12.54 -24.60 17.96
C ARG A 365 -11.96 -25.42 16.81
N VAL A 366 -10.87 -24.98 16.18
CA VAL A 366 -10.28 -25.71 15.04
C VAL A 366 -9.60 -27.01 15.45
N SER A 367 -9.15 -27.12 16.71
CA SER A 367 -8.55 -28.35 17.23
C SER A 367 -9.50 -29.55 17.18
N GLN A 368 -10.82 -29.32 17.25
CA GLN A 368 -11.86 -30.35 17.11
C GLN A 368 -11.88 -31.02 15.73
N PHE A 369 -11.23 -30.39 14.75
CA PHE A 369 -11.06 -30.89 13.39
C PHE A 369 -9.65 -31.44 13.15
N ASN A 370 -8.86 -31.64 14.21
CA ASN A 370 -7.44 -32.06 14.15
C ASN A 370 -6.52 -31.03 13.46
N MET A 371 -6.93 -29.74 13.48
CA MET A 371 -6.12 -28.63 13.03
C MET A 371 -5.42 -27.99 14.24
N CYS A 372 -4.13 -28.30 14.42
CA CYS A 372 -3.35 -27.83 15.55
C CYS A 372 -2.20 -26.91 15.11
N VAL A 373 -1.89 -25.91 15.93
CA VAL A 373 -0.72 -25.05 15.73
C VAL A 373 0.52 -25.79 16.23
N ASP A 374 1.44 -26.11 15.33
CA ASP A 374 2.69 -26.80 15.68
C ASP A 374 3.73 -25.80 16.23
N PRO A 375 4.23 -25.97 17.47
CA PRO A 375 5.30 -25.15 18.02
C PRO A 375 6.69 -25.47 17.44
N ARG A 376 6.86 -26.58 16.71
CA ARG A 376 8.15 -27.03 16.16
C ARG A 376 8.25 -26.68 14.68
N ARG A 377 9.07 -25.69 14.35
CA ARG A 377 9.54 -25.47 12.97
C ARG A 377 11.06 -25.55 12.97
N PRO A 378 11.69 -26.52 12.30
CA PRO A 378 13.15 -26.61 12.26
C PRO A 378 13.73 -25.41 11.50
N ILE A 379 14.41 -24.52 12.22
CA ILE A 379 15.03 -23.27 11.71
C ILE A 379 16.33 -23.56 10.94
N LEU A 380 16.37 -24.61 10.12
CA LEU A 380 17.58 -24.98 9.37
C LEU A 380 17.69 -24.28 8.00
N ASP A 381 16.59 -23.78 7.44
CA ASP A 381 16.58 -23.05 6.16
C ASP A 381 16.52 -21.51 6.36
N PRO A 382 17.57 -20.75 6.01
CA PRO A 382 17.57 -19.28 6.09
C PRO A 382 16.55 -18.61 5.15
N GLU A 383 16.07 -19.32 4.12
CA GLU A 383 15.08 -18.82 3.16
C GLU A 383 13.64 -19.08 3.62
N TYR A 384 13.45 -19.85 4.69
CA TYR A 384 12.14 -20.25 5.19
C TYR A 384 11.19 -19.07 5.45
N PRO A 385 11.60 -17.94 6.08
CA PRO A 385 10.70 -16.82 6.32
C PRO A 385 10.09 -16.23 5.04
N TYR A 386 10.90 -16.14 3.98
CA TYR A 386 10.45 -15.59 2.69
C TYR A 386 9.49 -16.55 1.97
N LYS A 387 9.81 -17.85 1.96
CA LYS A 387 8.92 -18.89 1.42
C LYS A 387 7.58 -18.92 2.17
N GLN A 388 7.63 -18.87 3.50
CA GLN A 388 6.45 -18.86 4.35
C GLN A 388 5.58 -17.63 4.09
N ARG A 389 6.19 -16.45 3.92
CA ARG A 389 5.48 -15.23 3.54
C ARG A 389 4.79 -15.38 2.18
N PHE A 390 5.49 -15.91 1.17
CA PHE A 390 4.88 -16.12 -0.15
C PHE A 390 3.71 -17.10 -0.08
N ILE A 391 3.88 -18.22 0.63
CA ILE A 391 2.80 -19.19 0.89
C ILE A 391 1.60 -18.50 1.54
N LEU A 392 1.84 -17.65 2.55
CA LEU A 392 0.77 -16.91 3.22
C LEU A 392 0.05 -15.94 2.27
N GLN A 393 0.77 -15.26 1.36
CA GLN A 393 0.16 -14.43 0.31
C GLN A 393 -0.71 -15.26 -0.66
N VAL A 394 -0.27 -16.47 -1.03
CA VAL A 394 -1.07 -17.38 -1.86
C VAL A 394 -2.31 -17.88 -1.11
N VAL A 395 -2.19 -18.15 0.20
CA VAL A 395 -3.32 -18.52 1.06
C VAL A 395 -4.33 -17.39 1.20
N LEU A 396 -3.86 -16.14 1.34
CA LEU A 396 -4.72 -14.95 1.32
C LEU A 396 -5.48 -14.84 0.00
N ALA A 397 -4.80 -15.02 -1.14
CA ALA A 397 -5.46 -15.05 -2.45
C ALA A 397 -6.56 -16.13 -2.50
N GLY A 398 -6.26 -17.37 -2.09
CA GLY A 398 -7.23 -18.46 -2.12
C GLY A 398 -8.41 -18.30 -1.16
N ALA A 399 -8.21 -17.65 -0.01
CA ALA A 399 -9.28 -17.37 0.94
C ALA A 399 -10.25 -16.30 0.43
N PHE A 400 -9.71 -15.26 -0.21
CA PHE A 400 -10.47 -14.09 -0.65
C PHE A 400 -10.83 -14.10 -2.14
N TYR A 401 -10.62 -15.20 -2.86
CA TYR A 401 -11.19 -15.38 -4.20
C TYR A 401 -12.72 -15.09 -4.16
N PRO A 402 -13.28 -14.29 -5.10
CA PRO A 402 -12.67 -13.69 -6.30
C PRO A 402 -12.25 -12.20 -6.15
N ASN A 403 -11.93 -11.73 -4.94
CA ASN A 403 -11.59 -10.31 -4.65
C ASN A 403 -10.19 -9.92 -5.18
N TYR A 404 -9.99 -10.07 -6.48
CA TYR A 404 -8.73 -9.87 -7.18
C TYR A 404 -8.80 -8.61 -8.05
N PHE A 405 -7.70 -7.87 -8.02
CA PHE A 405 -7.59 -6.60 -8.72
C PHE A 405 -6.24 -6.50 -9.43
N THR A 406 -6.23 -5.87 -10.59
CA THR A 406 -5.03 -5.64 -11.40
C THR A 406 -4.77 -4.15 -11.59
N PHE A 407 -3.57 -3.81 -12.02
CA PHE A 407 -3.16 -2.42 -12.24
C PHE A 407 -3.05 -2.12 -13.73
N GLY A 408 -3.48 -0.92 -14.12
CA GLY A 408 -3.15 -0.39 -15.45
C GLY A 408 -1.66 -0.07 -15.55
N GLN A 409 -1.10 -0.15 -16.75
CA GLN A 409 0.29 0.26 -16.99
C GLN A 409 0.38 1.77 -17.20
N PRO A 410 1.34 2.45 -16.55
CA PRO A 410 1.62 3.85 -16.85
C PRO A 410 2.35 3.95 -18.19
N ASP A 411 2.01 4.97 -18.98
CA ASP A 411 2.73 5.28 -20.21
C ASP A 411 4.05 5.97 -19.85
N GLU A 412 5.19 5.28 -20.03
CA GLU A 412 6.52 5.79 -19.69
C GLU A 412 6.84 7.11 -20.41
N GLU A 413 6.41 7.28 -21.65
CA GLU A 413 6.65 8.51 -22.40
C GLU A 413 5.90 9.69 -21.78
N MET A 414 4.65 9.46 -21.34
CA MET A 414 3.89 10.48 -20.61
C MET A 414 4.52 10.80 -19.25
N VAL A 415 5.02 9.80 -18.52
CA VAL A 415 5.70 9.99 -17.22
C VAL A 415 6.91 10.93 -17.37
N VAL A 416 7.79 10.66 -18.35
CA VAL A 416 8.99 11.46 -18.60
C VAL A 416 8.63 12.90 -18.96
N LYS A 417 7.60 13.09 -19.80
CA LYS A 417 7.09 14.42 -20.17
C LYS A 417 6.49 15.17 -18.97
N GLU A 418 5.72 14.50 -18.12
CA GLU A 418 5.09 15.14 -16.97
C GLU A 418 6.09 15.57 -15.89
N LEU A 419 7.18 14.83 -15.72
CA LEU A 419 8.27 15.12 -14.78
C LEU A 419 9.39 16.00 -15.35
N ALA A 420 9.25 16.46 -16.60
CA ALA A 420 10.29 17.24 -17.28
C ALA A 420 11.67 16.54 -17.28
N GLY A 421 11.69 15.21 -17.46
CA GLY A 421 12.91 14.40 -17.49
C GLY A 421 13.56 14.15 -16.12
N LYS A 422 12.87 14.42 -15.01
CA LYS A 422 13.34 14.09 -13.66
C LYS A 422 13.00 12.66 -13.25
N ASP A 423 13.83 12.10 -12.38
CA ASP A 423 13.65 10.72 -11.89
C ASP A 423 12.29 10.57 -11.15
N PRO A 424 11.36 9.74 -11.66
CA PRO A 424 10.08 9.47 -11.00
C PRO A 424 10.21 8.82 -9.62
N LYS A 425 11.36 8.20 -9.33
CA LYS A 425 11.59 7.49 -8.06
C LYS A 425 11.96 8.44 -6.93
N THR A 426 12.45 9.63 -7.23
CA THR A 426 12.91 10.62 -6.25
C THR A 426 12.10 11.92 -6.27
N THR A 427 11.28 12.13 -7.29
CA THR A 427 10.63 13.43 -7.56
C THR A 427 9.11 13.36 -7.47
N ILE A 428 8.51 14.40 -6.90
CA ILE A 428 7.05 14.65 -6.90
C ILE A 428 6.70 15.95 -7.60
N VAL A 429 5.45 16.07 -8.05
CA VAL A 429 4.92 17.28 -8.71
C VAL A 429 3.86 17.97 -7.86
N LEU A 430 4.01 19.28 -7.69
CA LEU A 430 2.99 20.18 -7.18
C LEU A 430 2.44 21.04 -8.33
N LYS A 431 1.13 21.29 -8.29
CA LYS A 431 0.41 22.16 -9.24
C LYS A 431 -0.18 23.35 -8.48
N HIS A 432 -0.53 24.40 -9.22
CA HIS A 432 -1.05 25.67 -8.68
C HIS A 432 -0.05 26.41 -7.78
N ILE A 433 1.23 26.38 -8.17
CA ILE A 433 2.24 27.23 -7.56
C ILE A 433 1.94 28.70 -7.88
N PRO A 434 2.00 29.61 -6.89
CA PRO A 434 1.79 31.04 -7.11
C PRO A 434 2.92 31.65 -7.96
N PRO A 435 2.69 32.79 -8.62
CA PRO A 435 3.74 33.56 -9.27
C PRO A 435 4.91 33.85 -8.32
N TYR A 436 6.14 33.90 -8.84
CA TYR A 436 7.36 34.03 -8.03
C TYR A 436 7.53 32.91 -6.99
N GLY A 437 7.08 31.69 -7.30
CA GLY A 437 7.07 30.54 -6.39
C GLY A 437 8.41 30.27 -5.69
N PHE A 438 9.54 30.55 -6.35
CA PHE A 438 10.89 30.40 -5.82
C PHE A 438 11.16 31.20 -4.54
N LEU A 439 10.39 32.26 -4.25
CA LEU A 439 10.52 33.01 -2.98
C LEU A 439 10.09 32.18 -1.77
N TYR A 440 9.18 31.22 -1.96
CA TYR A 440 8.55 30.45 -0.89
C TYR A 440 9.17 29.05 -0.71
N TYR A 441 10.34 28.81 -1.32
CA TYR A 441 11.02 27.50 -1.30
C TYR A 441 11.25 26.96 0.13
N LYS A 442 11.55 27.83 1.10
CA LYS A 442 11.72 27.42 2.52
C LYS A 442 10.40 26.96 3.16
N GLN A 443 9.28 27.59 2.80
CA GLN A 443 7.95 27.15 3.27
C GLN A 443 7.63 25.77 2.67
N LEU A 444 7.87 25.58 1.37
CA LEU A 444 7.70 24.28 0.70
C LEU A 444 8.59 23.20 1.31
N GLN A 445 9.87 23.49 1.56
CA GLN A 445 10.78 22.56 2.24
C GLN A 445 10.23 22.14 3.62
N SER A 446 9.68 23.08 4.38
CA SER A 446 9.08 22.80 5.70
C SER A 446 7.85 21.89 5.62
N LEU A 447 7.03 22.01 4.57
CA LEU A 447 5.84 21.16 4.37
C LEU A 447 6.22 19.68 4.17
N PHE A 448 7.36 19.40 3.54
CA PHE A 448 7.83 18.03 3.27
C PHE A 448 8.85 17.49 4.28
N ARG A 449 9.15 18.23 5.36
CA ARG A 449 10.11 17.80 6.39
C ARG A 449 9.75 16.44 7.01
N GLN A 450 8.46 16.14 7.12
CA GLN A 450 7.99 14.84 7.63
C GLN A 450 8.11 13.71 6.61
N CYS A 451 8.27 13.99 5.30
CA CYS A 451 8.37 12.98 4.25
C CYS A 451 9.82 12.51 4.07
N GLY A 452 10.76 13.43 4.00
CA GLY A 452 12.19 13.17 3.79
C GLY A 452 12.97 14.46 3.57
N GLN A 453 14.28 14.34 3.41
CA GLN A 453 15.15 15.47 3.12
C GLN A 453 14.97 15.91 1.65
N VAL A 454 14.69 17.20 1.44
CA VAL A 454 14.55 17.77 0.08
C VAL A 454 15.94 18.12 -0.45
N LYS A 455 16.30 17.55 -1.60
CA LYS A 455 17.57 17.81 -2.32
C LYS A 455 17.47 19.09 -3.16
N SER A 456 16.45 19.20 -4.00
CA SER A 456 16.24 20.36 -4.86
C SER A 456 14.74 20.64 -5.10
N ILE A 457 14.41 21.89 -5.43
CA ILE A 457 13.09 22.26 -5.93
C ILE A 457 13.24 23.05 -7.23
N ILE A 458 12.61 22.56 -8.29
CA ILE A 458 12.57 23.25 -9.58
C ILE A 458 11.20 23.84 -9.79
N PHE A 459 11.14 25.15 -9.99
CA PHE A 459 9.93 25.87 -10.31
C PHE A 459 9.81 25.99 -11.82
N ASP A 460 8.64 25.66 -12.36
CA ASP A 460 8.31 25.80 -13.79
C ASP A 460 6.89 26.37 -13.93
N GLY A 461 6.80 27.70 -13.96
CA GLY A 461 5.52 28.42 -13.95
C GLY A 461 4.65 28.01 -12.76
N ALA A 462 3.48 27.42 -13.06
CA ALA A 462 2.51 26.98 -12.04
C ALA A 462 2.79 25.57 -11.46
N LYS A 463 3.93 24.96 -11.81
CA LYS A 463 4.36 23.66 -11.29
C LYS A 463 5.64 23.80 -10.46
N ALA A 464 5.80 22.94 -9.47
CA ALA A 464 7.07 22.73 -8.79
C ALA A 464 7.39 21.23 -8.72
N PHE A 465 8.63 20.89 -9.05
CA PHE A 465 9.19 19.55 -8.93
C PHE A 465 10.05 19.51 -7.68
N VAL A 466 9.69 18.66 -6.72
CA VAL A 466 10.44 18.51 -5.46
C VAL A 466 11.18 17.18 -5.53
N GLU A 467 12.50 17.24 -5.57
CA GLU A 467 13.39 16.08 -5.59
C GLU A 467 13.90 15.81 -4.18
N PHE A 468 13.74 14.58 -3.69
CA PHE A 468 14.23 14.16 -2.39
C PHE A 468 15.66 13.59 -2.47
N SER A 469 16.43 13.76 -1.39
CA SER A 469 17.74 13.13 -1.26
C SER A 469 17.58 11.61 -1.20
N ARG A 470 18.40 10.89 -1.99
CA ARG A 470 18.52 9.44 -1.95
C ARG A 470 19.81 9.07 -1.25
N ASN A 471 19.75 8.10 -0.33
CA ASN A 471 20.97 7.51 0.20
C ASN A 471 21.61 6.65 -0.91
N PRO A 472 22.91 6.83 -1.24
CA PRO A 472 23.62 6.04 -2.26
C PRO A 472 23.52 4.51 -2.07
N THR A 473 23.24 4.05 -0.85
CA THR A 473 23.09 2.63 -0.52
C THR A 473 21.65 2.11 -0.57
N GLU A 474 20.67 2.99 -0.75
CA GLU A 474 19.30 2.57 -0.98
C GLU A 474 19.17 1.97 -2.37
N ARG A 475 18.40 0.88 -2.46
CA ARG A 475 18.04 0.24 -3.75
C ARG A 475 17.38 1.29 -4.66
N CYS A 476 17.52 1.15 -5.98
CA CYS A 476 16.86 2.01 -6.98
C CYS A 476 15.33 1.74 -7.07
N LYS A 477 14.63 1.92 -5.96
CA LYS A 477 13.17 1.88 -5.84
C LYS A 477 12.64 3.29 -5.58
N THR A 478 11.32 3.46 -5.69
CA THR A 478 10.67 4.71 -5.31
C THR A 478 10.99 5.03 -3.84
N LEU A 479 11.49 6.23 -3.59
CA LEU A 479 11.90 6.63 -2.25
C LEU A 479 10.69 6.63 -1.30
N PRO A 480 10.86 6.20 -0.04
CA PRO A 480 9.82 6.34 0.98
C PRO A 480 9.30 7.77 1.12
N ALA A 481 10.14 8.78 0.87
CA ALA A 481 9.76 10.19 0.89
C ALA A 481 8.71 10.54 -0.18
N VAL A 482 8.86 10.03 -1.41
CA VAL A 482 7.87 10.20 -2.49
C VAL A 482 6.56 9.54 -2.10
N TYR A 483 6.63 8.31 -1.56
CA TYR A 483 5.46 7.58 -1.07
C TYR A 483 4.69 8.39 -0.02
N MET A 484 5.40 8.88 1.01
CA MET A 484 4.82 9.65 2.10
C MET A 484 4.23 10.98 1.61
N ALA A 485 4.88 11.63 0.65
CA ALA A 485 4.36 12.86 0.07
C ALA A 485 3.02 12.61 -0.64
N VAL A 486 2.95 11.64 -1.57
CA VAL A 486 1.68 11.29 -2.26
C VAL A 486 0.62 10.87 -1.25
N LYS A 487 1.01 10.17 -0.18
CA LYS A 487 0.12 9.80 0.92
C LYS A 487 -0.51 11.03 1.62
N MET A 488 0.20 12.15 1.75
CA MET A 488 -0.36 13.40 2.28
C MET A 488 -1.55 13.90 1.45
N ALA A 489 -1.43 13.84 0.12
CA ALA A 489 -2.50 14.25 -0.79
C ALA A 489 -3.76 13.38 -0.59
N GLN A 490 -3.60 12.07 -0.48
CA GLN A 490 -4.71 11.13 -0.26
C GLN A 490 -5.39 11.35 1.11
N LEU A 491 -4.60 11.66 2.14
CA LEU A 491 -5.09 12.01 3.47
C LEU A 491 -5.73 13.40 3.53
N LYS A 492 -5.74 14.16 2.42
CA LYS A 492 -6.26 15.53 2.32
C LYS A 492 -5.59 16.48 3.31
N VAL A 493 -4.28 16.33 3.52
CA VAL A 493 -3.49 17.28 4.31
C VAL A 493 -3.50 18.62 3.57
N SER A 494 -3.84 19.72 4.26
CA SER A 494 -3.86 21.04 3.64
C SER A 494 -2.43 21.50 3.33
N LEU A 495 -2.16 21.83 2.06
CA LEU A 495 -0.90 22.42 1.61
C LEU A 495 -1.13 23.90 1.31
N GLU A 496 -0.84 24.74 2.29
CA GLU A 496 -1.03 26.20 2.20
C GLU A 496 0.31 26.92 2.25
N LEU A 497 0.49 27.90 1.35
CA LEU A 497 1.60 28.85 1.40
C LEU A 497 1.09 30.23 1.81
N SER A 498 1.85 30.92 2.66
CA SER A 498 1.62 32.34 2.96
C SER A 498 2.38 33.18 1.94
N VAL A 499 1.65 33.87 1.07
CA VAL A 499 2.18 34.52 -0.14
C VAL A 499 1.84 36.00 -0.20
N HIS A 500 2.70 36.77 -0.87
CA HIS A 500 2.46 38.15 -1.26
C HIS A 500 1.67 38.20 -2.58
N ALA A 501 0.82 39.22 -2.74
CA ALA A 501 0.19 39.50 -4.03
C ALA A 501 1.26 39.85 -5.08
N ALA A 502 1.06 39.46 -6.34
CA ALA A 502 2.05 39.71 -7.38
C ALA A 502 2.30 41.21 -7.56
N GLU A 503 1.24 42.00 -7.41
CA GLU A 503 1.25 43.46 -7.49
C GLU A 503 2.10 44.10 -6.37
N ASP A 504 2.11 43.49 -5.17
CA ASP A 504 2.92 43.96 -4.04
C ASP A 504 4.42 43.70 -4.27
N ILE A 505 4.76 42.58 -4.92
CA ILE A 505 6.14 42.21 -5.25
C ILE A 505 6.67 43.16 -6.33
N GLU A 506 5.89 43.38 -7.39
CA GLU A 506 6.24 44.24 -8.52
C GLU A 506 6.26 45.73 -8.11
N GLY A 507 5.34 46.18 -7.26
CA GLY A 507 5.22 47.58 -6.84
C GLY A 507 6.29 48.05 -5.85
N ARG A 508 6.94 47.12 -5.11
CA ARG A 508 7.95 47.45 -4.09
C ARG A 508 9.39 47.38 -4.59
N VAL A 509 9.62 46.84 -5.79
CA VAL A 509 10.93 46.80 -6.43
C VAL A 509 10.93 47.80 -7.59
N GLN A 510 11.66 48.90 -7.45
CA GLN A 510 11.66 49.98 -8.44
C GLN A 510 12.19 49.49 -9.80
N GLY A 511 11.29 49.34 -10.78
CA GLY A 511 11.59 49.07 -12.19
C GLY A 511 10.91 47.81 -12.72
N GLY A 512 10.05 47.96 -13.73
CA GLY A 512 9.22 46.89 -14.35
C GLY A 512 9.96 45.72 -15.01
N VAL A 513 11.24 45.53 -14.73
CA VAL A 513 12.12 44.45 -15.21
C VAL A 513 11.81 43.11 -14.51
N VAL A 514 11.29 43.16 -13.27
CA VAL A 514 11.02 41.98 -12.42
C VAL A 514 9.80 41.16 -12.90
N SER A 515 8.91 41.76 -13.69
CA SER A 515 7.77 41.07 -14.30
C SER A 515 8.19 39.88 -15.19
N LYS A 516 9.40 39.94 -15.76
CA LYS A 516 10.01 38.85 -16.54
C LYS A 516 10.26 37.58 -15.71
N LEU A 517 10.43 37.71 -14.39
CA LEU A 517 10.70 36.60 -13.47
C LEU A 517 9.44 35.89 -12.95
N ARG A 518 8.24 36.35 -13.32
CA ARG A 518 6.97 35.90 -12.76
C ARG A 518 6.75 34.38 -12.84
N ASN A 519 7.16 33.79 -13.95
CA ASN A 519 7.04 32.35 -14.26
C ASN A 519 8.37 31.73 -14.73
N THR A 520 9.51 32.36 -14.41
CA THR A 520 10.83 31.87 -14.85
C THR A 520 11.15 30.53 -14.19
N ARG A 521 11.82 29.66 -14.96
CA ARG A 521 12.33 28.39 -14.44
C ARG A 521 13.50 28.64 -13.51
N VAL A 522 13.33 28.29 -12.23
CA VAL A 522 14.34 28.50 -11.19
C VAL A 522 14.62 27.18 -10.50
N ASN A 523 15.89 26.81 -10.40
CA ASN A 523 16.34 25.68 -9.60
C ASN A 523 16.83 26.18 -8.24
N VAL A 524 16.32 25.57 -7.18
CA VAL A 524 16.78 25.77 -5.80
C VAL A 524 17.48 24.49 -5.36
N ASP A 525 18.79 24.55 -5.17
CA ASP A 525 19.62 23.44 -4.71
C ASP A 525 19.96 23.65 -3.23
N PHE A 526 19.49 22.76 -2.36
CA PHE A 526 19.72 22.87 -0.92
C PHE A 526 21.10 22.36 -0.50
N GLN A 527 21.73 21.49 -1.30
CA GLN A 527 23.07 20.95 -1.03
C GLN A 527 24.13 21.99 -1.37
N LYS A 528 23.99 22.65 -2.54
CA LYS A 528 24.89 23.73 -2.97
C LYS A 528 24.51 25.10 -2.39
N GLN A 529 23.34 25.20 -1.76
CA GLN A 529 22.74 26.45 -1.28
C GLN A 529 22.61 27.52 -2.38
N THR A 530 22.29 27.11 -3.61
CA THR A 530 22.16 28.03 -4.75
C THR A 530 20.71 28.17 -5.21
N VAL A 531 20.40 29.34 -5.78
CA VAL A 531 19.11 29.62 -6.44
C VAL A 531 19.43 30.24 -7.79
N ASP A 532 19.31 29.44 -8.86
CA ASP A 532 19.80 29.80 -10.18
C ASP A 532 18.71 29.66 -11.26
N PRO A 533 18.67 30.54 -12.27
CA PRO A 533 17.78 30.39 -13.42
C PRO A 533 18.21 29.18 -14.27
N MET A 534 17.24 28.36 -14.71
CA MET A 534 17.49 27.12 -15.46
C MET A 534 17.45 27.35 -16.98
N GLN A 535 18.36 26.74 -17.75
CA GLN A 535 18.29 26.76 -19.22
C GLN A 535 17.22 25.80 -19.76
N VAL A 536 16.63 26.14 -20.91
CA VAL A 536 15.87 25.18 -21.72
C VAL A 536 16.87 24.31 -22.48
N SER A 537 17.43 23.31 -21.82
CA SER A 537 18.11 22.19 -22.47
C SER A 537 17.37 20.92 -22.07
N PHE A 538 16.47 20.47 -22.94
CA PHE A 538 16.00 19.09 -22.91
C PHE A 538 17.18 18.20 -23.33
N ASN A 539 17.45 17.14 -22.56
CA ASN A 539 18.41 16.07 -22.88
C ASN A 539 19.90 16.45 -23.01
N THR A 540 20.47 17.11 -22.02
CA THR A 540 21.93 17.12 -21.89
C THR A 540 22.31 16.47 -20.57
N LEU A 541 23.09 15.37 -20.66
CA LEU A 541 24.00 14.91 -19.62
C LEU A 541 24.42 16.12 -18.78
N ASP A 542 24.25 16.06 -17.46
CA ASP A 542 25.08 16.89 -16.60
C ASP A 542 26.52 16.59 -17.02
N SER A 543 27.12 17.55 -17.71
CA SER A 543 28.35 17.42 -18.47
C SER A 543 29.56 17.47 -17.55
N SER A 544 29.52 16.70 -16.46
CA SER A 544 30.63 16.57 -15.52
C SER A 544 31.44 15.30 -15.71
N GLN A 545 31.02 14.37 -16.60
CA GLN A 545 31.90 13.27 -17.02
C GLN A 545 31.70 12.91 -18.50
N PRO A 546 32.68 13.21 -19.37
CA PRO A 546 32.73 12.58 -20.68
C PRO A 546 33.14 11.12 -20.46
N VAL A 547 32.19 10.19 -20.55
CA VAL A 547 32.51 8.79 -20.79
C VAL A 547 33.08 8.73 -22.21
N ALA A 548 34.38 8.99 -22.33
CA ALA A 548 35.09 9.02 -23.61
C ALA A 548 35.13 7.64 -24.27
N ASP A 549 35.01 6.57 -23.46
CA ASP A 549 35.07 5.18 -23.90
C ASP A 549 33.85 4.40 -23.41
N LEU A 550 33.17 3.70 -24.31
CA LEU A 550 32.06 2.78 -24.00
C LEU A 550 32.51 1.52 -23.24
N LEU A 551 33.82 1.30 -23.10
CA LEU A 551 34.43 0.19 -22.38
C LEU A 551 35.27 0.75 -21.22
N LEU A 552 34.98 0.33 -20.00
CA LEU A 552 35.63 0.79 -18.78
C LEU A 552 36.19 -0.41 -18.01
N THR A 553 37.37 -0.25 -17.42
CA THR A 553 37.87 -1.17 -16.39
C THR A 553 37.55 -0.58 -15.03
N VAL A 554 36.82 -1.33 -14.19
CA VAL A 554 36.23 -0.84 -12.95
C VAL A 554 36.54 -1.80 -11.80
N ASP A 555 36.89 -1.26 -10.65
CA ASP A 555 36.94 -2.00 -9.39
C ASP A 555 35.66 -1.75 -8.58
N VAL A 556 35.02 -2.84 -8.15
CA VAL A 556 33.79 -2.79 -7.36
C VAL A 556 34.14 -2.65 -5.88
N THR A 557 33.63 -1.60 -5.25
CA THR A 557 33.92 -1.27 -3.84
C THR A 557 32.75 -1.59 -2.92
N GLU A 558 31.52 -1.35 -3.36
CA GLU A 558 30.30 -1.60 -2.58
C GLU A 558 29.24 -2.27 -3.47
N VAL A 559 28.59 -3.31 -2.96
CA VAL A 559 27.49 -4.00 -3.63
C VAL A 559 26.19 -3.65 -2.93
N VAL A 560 25.30 -2.92 -3.61
CA VAL A 560 23.99 -2.51 -3.07
C VAL A 560 23.01 -3.67 -3.15
N GLU A 561 22.87 -4.27 -4.33
CA GLU A 561 22.13 -5.51 -4.54
C GLU A 561 22.68 -6.28 -5.76
N VAL A 562 22.08 -7.42 -6.10
CA VAL A 562 22.53 -8.20 -7.27
C VAL A 562 22.34 -7.36 -8.52
N GLY A 563 23.46 -7.10 -9.21
CA GLY A 563 23.48 -6.26 -10.41
C GLY A 563 23.42 -4.76 -10.16
N HIS A 564 23.53 -4.27 -8.91
CA HIS A 564 23.62 -2.84 -8.59
C HIS A 564 24.75 -2.60 -7.60
N PHE A 565 25.74 -1.81 -8.01
CA PHE A 565 26.99 -1.66 -7.26
C PHE A 565 27.66 -0.32 -7.53
N TRP A 566 28.52 0.09 -6.61
CA TRP A 566 29.41 1.24 -6.75
C TRP A 566 30.83 0.78 -7.07
N GLY A 567 31.52 1.56 -7.87
CA GLY A 567 32.92 1.34 -8.18
C GLY A 567 33.58 2.58 -8.75
N TYR A 568 34.88 2.50 -9.00
CA TYR A 568 35.63 3.57 -9.65
C TYR A 568 36.47 2.99 -10.79
N ARG A 569 36.83 3.85 -11.75
CA ARG A 569 37.62 3.43 -12.90
C ARG A 569 39.08 3.18 -12.51
N THR A 570 39.68 2.11 -13.02
CA THR A 570 41.08 1.76 -12.75
C THR A 570 42.03 2.14 -13.89
N ASP A 571 41.57 2.92 -14.86
CA ASP A 571 42.42 3.43 -15.93
C ASP A 571 43.45 4.41 -15.39
N LYS A 572 44.61 4.46 -16.07
CA LYS A 572 45.77 5.26 -15.65
C LYS A 572 45.41 6.73 -15.38
N ARG A 573 44.51 7.30 -16.18
CA ARG A 573 44.05 8.69 -16.03
C ARG A 573 43.30 8.92 -14.73
N ASN A 574 42.37 8.03 -14.37
CA ASN A 574 41.63 8.14 -13.12
C ASN A 574 42.51 7.89 -11.89
N ALA A 575 43.43 6.91 -11.98
CA ALA A 575 44.40 6.64 -10.93
C ALA A 575 45.29 7.86 -10.62
N GLU A 576 45.82 8.53 -11.65
CA GLU A 576 46.60 9.76 -11.49
C GLU A 576 45.78 10.91 -10.89
N LEU A 577 44.49 11.01 -11.25
CA LEU A 577 43.59 12.04 -10.72
C LEU A 577 43.29 11.82 -9.24
N LEU A 578 42.93 10.59 -8.83
CA LEU A 578 42.69 10.23 -7.44
C LEU A 578 43.94 10.43 -6.59
N GLN A 579 45.13 10.05 -7.10
CA GLN A 579 46.39 10.25 -6.38
C GLN A 579 46.71 11.73 -6.16
N LYS A 580 46.49 12.58 -7.17
CA LYS A 580 46.68 14.05 -7.05
C LYS A 580 45.71 14.64 -6.04
N LEU A 581 44.42 14.29 -6.13
CA LEU A 581 43.38 14.78 -5.23
C LEU A 581 43.66 14.40 -3.77
N ALA A 582 44.01 13.14 -3.52
CA ALA A 582 44.39 12.68 -2.18
C ALA A 582 45.64 13.41 -1.66
N ALA A 583 46.65 13.61 -2.50
CA ALA A 583 47.87 14.32 -2.11
C ALA A 583 47.61 15.80 -1.78
N GLU A 584 46.73 16.48 -2.52
CA GLU A 584 46.35 17.88 -2.25
C GLU A 584 45.55 18.01 -0.97
N ILE A 585 44.53 17.17 -0.77
CA ILE A 585 43.71 17.17 0.45
C ILE A 585 44.56 16.94 1.70
N ASN A 586 45.46 15.95 1.67
CA ASN A 586 46.28 15.59 2.82
C ASN A 586 47.45 16.56 3.07
N ARG A 587 47.65 17.59 2.24
CA ARG A 587 48.59 18.70 2.48
C ARG A 587 47.95 19.91 3.17
N LEU A 588 46.63 19.94 3.28
CA LEU A 588 45.90 21.05 3.89
C LEU A 588 46.01 21.02 5.42
N GLU A 589 45.97 22.19 6.04
CA GLU A 589 45.66 22.30 7.47
C GLU A 589 44.16 22.04 7.66
N LEU A 590 43.83 20.88 8.24
CA LEU A 590 42.46 20.43 8.41
C LEU A 590 41.79 21.15 9.58
N VAL A 591 40.59 21.69 9.33
CA VAL A 591 39.77 22.37 10.34
C VAL A 591 38.59 21.45 10.71
N PRO A 592 38.25 21.32 12.00
CA PRO A 592 37.04 20.62 12.42
C PRO A 592 35.77 21.24 11.82
N LEU A 593 34.70 20.47 11.69
CA LEU A 593 33.45 20.95 11.11
C LEU A 593 32.88 22.19 11.86
N PRO A 594 32.45 23.24 11.13
CA PRO A 594 31.95 24.49 11.74
C PRO A 594 30.54 24.36 12.34
N ALA A 595 29.80 23.32 11.97
CA ALA A 595 28.44 23.04 12.43
C ALA A 595 28.29 21.56 12.81
N HIS A 596 27.24 21.24 13.57
CA HIS A 596 26.94 19.85 13.88
C HIS A 596 26.74 19.03 12.59
N PRO A 597 27.41 17.87 12.46
CA PRO A 597 27.30 17.02 11.29
C PRO A 597 25.84 16.60 11.06
N HIS A 598 25.40 16.64 9.80
CA HIS A 598 24.07 16.22 9.40
C HIS A 598 24.12 15.39 8.10
N PRO A 599 23.10 14.56 7.80
CA PRO A 599 23.01 13.83 6.53
C PRO A 599 23.21 14.75 5.31
N ASP A 600 23.75 14.20 4.23
CA ASP A 600 24.10 14.86 2.97
C ASP A 600 25.21 15.92 3.04
N MET A 601 25.76 16.23 4.22
CA MET A 601 26.92 17.10 4.32
C MET A 601 28.15 16.42 3.70
N VAL A 602 28.84 17.12 2.80
CA VAL A 602 30.12 16.67 2.25
C VAL A 602 31.24 17.21 3.13
N CYS A 603 32.12 16.33 3.57
CA CYS A 603 33.19 16.58 4.53
C CYS A 603 34.46 15.80 4.14
N LEU A 604 35.53 16.00 4.89
CA LEU A 604 36.72 15.18 4.82
C LEU A 604 36.68 14.14 5.95
N ALA A 605 36.76 12.87 5.59
CA ALA A 605 36.74 11.76 6.54
C ALA A 605 38.01 10.91 6.39
N PRO A 606 38.56 10.37 7.49
CA PRO A 606 39.71 9.50 7.43
C PRO A 606 39.35 8.09 6.96
N PHE A 607 40.25 7.49 6.18
CA PHE A 607 40.24 6.07 5.84
C PHE A 607 41.64 5.50 6.07
N SER A 608 41.71 4.30 6.65
CA SER A 608 42.98 3.63 6.95
C SER A 608 43.28 2.59 5.89
N GLU A 609 44.34 2.81 5.12
CA GLU A 609 44.86 1.84 4.15
C GLU A 609 46.29 1.47 4.56
N PHE A 610 46.56 0.17 4.76
CA PHE A 610 47.89 -0.35 5.17
C PHE A 610 48.50 0.41 6.38
N ASP A 611 47.71 0.62 7.44
CA ASP A 611 48.08 1.32 8.69
C ASP A 611 48.46 2.80 8.55
N LYS A 612 48.22 3.44 7.39
CA LYS A 612 48.32 4.89 7.21
C LYS A 612 46.93 5.50 7.13
N LYS A 613 46.66 6.48 7.99
CA LYS A 613 45.40 7.24 8.04
C LYS A 613 45.52 8.45 7.12
N SER A 614 44.68 8.51 6.09
CA SER A 614 44.59 9.65 5.17
C SER A 614 43.15 10.13 5.08
N TYR A 615 42.96 11.42 4.78
CA TYR A 615 41.65 12.04 4.62
C TYR A 615 41.22 12.04 3.17
N PHE A 616 39.93 11.78 2.95
CA PHE A 616 39.29 11.70 1.65
C PHE A 616 37.95 12.42 1.68
N ARG A 617 37.44 12.83 0.51
CA ARG A 617 36.10 13.42 0.40
C ARG A 617 35.06 12.37 0.72
N ALA A 618 34.14 12.70 1.61
CA ALA A 618 33.07 11.80 2.01
C ALA A 618 31.77 12.57 2.27
N GLN A 619 30.65 11.94 1.93
CA GLN A 619 29.31 12.42 2.25
C GLN A 619 28.78 11.69 3.49
N ILE A 620 28.22 12.44 4.44
CA ILE A 620 27.59 11.86 5.63
C ILE A 620 26.25 11.24 5.24
N LEU A 621 26.07 9.95 5.52
CA LEU A 621 24.82 9.23 5.26
C LEU A 621 23.83 9.40 6.41
N TYR A 622 24.27 9.10 7.63
CA TYR A 622 23.53 9.38 8.86
C TYR A 622 24.46 9.49 10.05
N VAL A 623 23.97 10.13 11.11
CA VAL A 623 24.68 10.34 12.37
C VAL A 623 24.01 9.50 13.45
N SER A 624 24.79 8.71 14.19
CA SER A 624 24.31 7.83 15.26
C SER A 624 25.17 8.02 16.52
N GLY A 625 24.65 8.75 17.50
CA GLY A 625 25.39 9.04 18.72
C GLY A 625 26.62 9.90 18.43
N ASN A 626 27.81 9.37 18.75
CA ASN A 626 29.11 10.04 18.55
C ASN A 626 29.87 9.60 17.28
N SER A 627 29.22 8.87 16.38
CA SER A 627 29.79 8.48 15.09
C SER A 627 28.83 8.77 13.93
N ALA A 628 29.39 8.85 12.73
CA ALA A 628 28.67 8.97 11.47
C ALA A 628 29.07 7.84 10.53
N GLU A 629 28.09 7.32 9.79
CA GLU A 629 28.38 6.50 8.61
C GLU A 629 28.61 7.44 7.42
N VAL A 630 29.76 7.30 6.76
CA VAL A 630 30.16 8.15 5.63
C VAL A 630 30.34 7.33 4.36
N PHE A 631 30.08 7.95 3.21
CA PHE A 631 30.27 7.40 1.87
C PHE A 631 31.39 8.16 1.16
N PHE A 632 32.47 7.50 0.79
CA PHE A 632 33.59 8.13 0.10
C PHE A 632 33.22 8.39 -1.36
N VAL A 633 32.97 9.66 -1.70
CA VAL A 633 32.40 10.06 -3.00
C VAL A 633 33.32 9.78 -4.20
N ASP A 634 34.60 9.50 -3.94
CA ASP A 634 35.59 9.21 -4.98
C ASP A 634 35.85 7.72 -5.20
N TYR A 635 35.56 6.89 -4.20
CA TYR A 635 35.87 5.46 -4.22
C TYR A 635 34.62 4.57 -4.11
N GLY A 636 33.51 5.09 -3.60
CA GLY A 636 32.22 4.40 -3.52
C GLY A 636 32.07 3.43 -2.34
N ASN A 637 33.05 3.35 -1.44
CA ASN A 637 33.00 2.54 -0.23
C ASN A 637 32.49 3.33 0.99
N ARG A 638 32.24 2.61 2.08
CA ARG A 638 31.73 3.18 3.34
C ARG A 638 32.66 2.95 4.52
N ALA A 639 32.55 3.82 5.52
CA ALA A 639 33.16 3.62 6.82
C ALA A 639 32.29 4.24 7.93
N HIS A 640 32.47 3.73 9.15
CA HIS A 640 31.99 4.40 10.37
C HIS A 640 33.14 5.24 10.92
N VAL A 641 32.85 6.51 11.20
CA VAL A 641 33.86 7.51 11.60
C VAL A 641 33.33 8.29 12.80
N ASP A 642 34.17 8.48 13.82
CA ASP A 642 33.81 9.32 14.98
C ASP A 642 33.66 10.79 14.56
N LEU A 643 32.69 11.50 15.15
CA LEU A 643 32.37 12.88 14.73
C LEU A 643 33.55 13.84 14.90
N ASP A 644 34.40 13.62 15.91
CA ASP A 644 35.59 14.44 16.19
C ASP A 644 36.67 14.31 15.11
N LEU A 645 36.57 13.29 14.24
CA LEU A 645 37.50 13.04 13.15
C LEU A 645 37.00 13.59 11.81
N LEU A 646 35.81 14.18 11.74
CA LEU A 646 35.28 14.77 10.52
C LEU A 646 35.77 16.21 10.37
N MET A 647 36.27 16.53 9.19
CA MET A 647 36.90 17.82 8.88
C MET A 647 36.11 18.57 7.80
N GLU A 648 36.21 19.90 7.81
CA GLU A 648 35.59 20.76 6.80
C GLU A 648 36.20 20.53 5.42
N LEU A 649 35.35 20.50 4.37
CA LEU A 649 35.79 20.42 2.99
C LEU A 649 35.86 21.82 2.37
N PRO A 650 37.05 22.31 1.93
CA PRO A 650 37.14 23.61 1.27
C PRO A 650 36.37 23.67 -0.06
N CYS A 651 35.77 24.82 -0.35
CA CYS A 651 34.88 25.02 -1.50
C CYS A 651 35.51 24.61 -2.85
N GLN A 652 36.82 24.83 -3.04
CA GLN A 652 37.54 24.46 -4.26
C GLN A 652 37.50 22.95 -4.57
N PHE A 653 37.38 22.10 -3.55
CA PHE A 653 37.27 20.65 -3.73
C PHE A 653 35.83 20.17 -3.82
N LEU A 654 34.86 20.99 -3.44
CA LEU A 654 33.43 20.70 -3.60
C LEU A 654 32.99 20.88 -5.06
N GLU A 655 33.62 21.80 -5.80
CA GLU A 655 33.35 22.04 -7.22
C GLU A 655 33.88 20.92 -8.15
N LEU A 656 34.85 20.13 -7.69
CA LEU A 656 35.44 19.03 -8.46
C LEU A 656 34.47 17.83 -8.54
N PRO A 657 34.29 17.20 -9.72
CA PRO A 657 33.39 16.07 -9.88
C PRO A 657 33.80 14.90 -8.97
N PHE A 658 32.80 14.17 -8.49
CA PHE A 658 32.99 12.92 -7.75
C PHE A 658 33.40 11.81 -8.72
N GLN A 659 34.30 10.93 -8.27
CA GLN A 659 34.89 9.89 -9.12
C GLN A 659 34.23 8.52 -8.99
N ALA A 660 33.48 8.27 -7.91
CA ALA A 660 32.72 7.04 -7.77
C ALA A 660 31.54 7.02 -8.75
N LEU A 661 31.31 5.86 -9.35
CA LEU A 661 30.27 5.64 -10.35
C LEU A 661 29.28 4.60 -9.83
N GLU A 662 27.99 4.86 -10.04
CA GLU A 662 26.90 3.93 -9.75
C GLU A 662 26.62 3.10 -11.00
N PHE A 663 26.66 1.77 -10.87
CA PHE A 663 26.49 0.84 -11.97
C PHE A 663 25.28 -0.07 -11.75
N ARG A 664 24.57 -0.36 -12.84
CA ARG A 664 23.48 -1.33 -12.88
C ARG A 664 23.63 -2.27 -14.07
N ILE A 665 23.49 -3.58 -13.85
CA ILE A 665 23.48 -4.56 -14.94
C ILE A 665 22.19 -4.40 -15.75
N CYS A 666 22.32 -4.21 -17.06
CA CYS A 666 21.18 -4.05 -17.97
C CYS A 666 20.53 -5.39 -18.33
N LYS A 667 19.26 -5.35 -18.72
CA LYS A 667 18.43 -6.46 -19.22
C LYS A 667 18.29 -7.62 -18.25
N MET A 668 18.32 -7.33 -16.95
CA MET A 668 18.30 -8.33 -15.88
C MET A 668 17.29 -7.95 -14.80
N ARG A 669 16.52 -8.94 -14.33
CA ARG A 669 15.65 -8.83 -13.15
C ARG A 669 15.73 -10.10 -12.29
N PRO A 670 15.24 -10.08 -11.04
CA PRO A 670 15.20 -11.28 -10.22
C PRO A 670 14.27 -12.35 -10.83
N SER A 671 14.67 -13.62 -10.72
CA SER A 671 13.80 -14.73 -11.09
C SER A 671 12.64 -14.91 -10.10
N ALA A 672 11.57 -15.60 -10.52
CA ALA A 672 10.46 -15.95 -9.63
C ALA A 672 10.95 -16.64 -8.34
N ARG A 673 11.95 -17.53 -8.46
CA ARG A 673 12.60 -18.18 -7.32
C ARG A 673 13.29 -17.19 -6.39
N SER A 674 14.00 -16.20 -6.94
CA SER A 674 14.65 -15.15 -6.14
C SER A 674 13.63 -14.27 -5.40
N LEU A 675 12.49 -13.98 -6.01
CA LEU A 675 11.38 -13.23 -5.40
C LEU A 675 10.68 -14.02 -4.27
N VAL A 676 10.58 -15.35 -4.39
CA VAL A 676 9.95 -16.21 -3.37
C VAL A 676 10.92 -16.53 -2.22
N CYS A 677 12.21 -16.69 -2.50
CA CYS A 677 13.23 -17.05 -1.51
C CYS A 677 13.96 -15.85 -0.86
N GLY A 678 13.53 -14.62 -1.16
CA GLY A 678 14.14 -13.40 -0.64
C GLY A 678 13.17 -12.22 -0.70
N GLU A 679 13.63 -11.03 -0.34
CA GLU A 679 12.80 -9.82 -0.48
C GLU A 679 12.70 -9.34 -1.92
N HIS A 680 13.80 -9.46 -2.65
CA HIS A 680 13.93 -9.06 -4.05
C HIS A 680 14.89 -10.01 -4.75
N TRP A 681 16.03 -10.28 -4.11
CA TRP A 681 16.99 -11.31 -4.49
C TRP A 681 17.11 -12.35 -3.38
N SER A 682 17.30 -13.62 -3.76
CA SER A 682 17.60 -14.65 -2.78
C SER A 682 19.00 -14.43 -2.18
N ARG A 683 19.20 -14.88 -0.93
CA ARG A 683 20.53 -14.82 -0.28
C ARG A 683 21.60 -15.57 -1.09
N ARG A 684 21.21 -16.62 -1.81
CA ARG A 684 22.07 -17.38 -2.71
C ARG A 684 22.54 -16.51 -3.89
N ALA A 685 21.61 -15.82 -4.55
CA ALA A 685 21.93 -14.89 -5.64
C ALA A 685 22.88 -13.77 -5.17
N SER A 686 22.63 -13.15 -4.01
CA SER A 686 23.48 -12.10 -3.46
C SER A 686 24.91 -12.59 -3.17
N ARG A 687 25.05 -13.78 -2.56
CA ARG A 687 26.38 -14.37 -2.30
C ARG A 687 27.11 -14.71 -3.59
N ARG A 688 26.40 -15.25 -4.58
CA ARG A 688 26.96 -15.60 -5.87
C ARG A 688 27.46 -14.38 -6.62
N PHE A 689 26.64 -13.34 -6.73
CA PHE A 689 27.04 -12.07 -7.33
C PHE A 689 28.25 -11.46 -6.61
N ALA A 690 28.22 -11.39 -5.28
CA ALA A 690 29.35 -10.89 -4.50
C ALA A 690 30.65 -11.68 -4.74
N SER A 691 30.57 -12.99 -4.99
CA SER A 691 31.74 -13.82 -5.33
C SER A 691 32.31 -13.55 -6.72
N LEU A 692 31.48 -13.08 -7.66
CA LEU A 692 31.89 -12.77 -9.03
C LEU A 692 32.51 -11.37 -9.15
N VAL A 693 32.14 -10.44 -8.26
CA VAL A 693 32.57 -9.03 -8.36
C VAL A 693 33.65 -8.63 -7.33
N ARG A 694 33.82 -9.37 -6.24
CA ARG A 694 34.79 -8.98 -5.19
C ARG A 694 36.24 -9.26 -5.60
N ARG A 695 37.10 -8.25 -5.43
CA ARG A 695 38.57 -8.31 -5.60
C ARG A 695 39.00 -8.69 -7.03
N CYS A 696 38.20 -8.35 -8.03
CA CYS A 696 38.53 -8.53 -9.44
C CYS A 696 38.25 -7.23 -10.19
N ALA A 697 39.21 -6.79 -11.01
CA ALA A 697 38.96 -5.73 -11.97
C ALA A 697 38.00 -6.26 -13.04
N LEU A 698 36.86 -5.59 -13.19
CA LEU A 698 35.81 -5.99 -14.11
C LEU A 698 35.88 -5.14 -15.37
N LEU A 699 35.62 -5.79 -16.51
CA LEU A 699 35.43 -5.09 -17.77
C LEU A 699 33.95 -4.76 -17.91
N VAL A 700 33.63 -3.49 -18.07
CA VAL A 700 32.27 -2.96 -18.07
C VAL A 700 32.01 -2.26 -19.40
N LYS A 701 30.95 -2.68 -20.10
CA LYS A 701 30.50 -2.03 -21.35
C LYS A 701 29.25 -1.21 -21.07
N VAL A 702 29.31 0.09 -21.34
CA VAL A 702 28.19 1.01 -21.11
C VAL A 702 27.11 0.80 -22.17
N PHE A 703 25.90 0.50 -21.69
CA PHE A 703 24.69 0.40 -22.51
C PHE A 703 23.97 1.73 -22.57
N SER A 704 23.68 2.35 -21.41
CA SER A 704 23.00 3.65 -21.31
C SER A 704 23.38 4.37 -20.01
N VAL A 705 23.04 5.65 -19.92
CA VAL A 705 23.20 6.48 -18.71
C VAL A 705 21.86 7.14 -18.39
N VAL A 706 21.32 6.89 -17.19
CA VAL A 706 20.00 7.37 -16.76
C VAL A 706 20.12 7.93 -15.33
N HIS A 707 19.75 9.19 -15.11
CA HIS A 707 19.78 9.88 -13.81
C HIS A 707 21.10 9.73 -13.03
N GLY A 708 22.25 9.68 -13.72
CA GLY A 708 23.58 9.50 -13.13
C GLY A 708 24.00 8.06 -12.88
N VAL A 709 23.15 7.08 -13.19
CA VAL A 709 23.43 5.64 -13.09
C VAL A 709 23.85 5.08 -14.45
N LEU A 710 24.97 4.36 -14.50
CA LEU A 710 25.44 3.69 -15.70
C LEU A 710 24.80 2.30 -15.80
N HIS A 711 24.01 2.07 -16.84
CA HIS A 711 23.48 0.75 -17.18
C HIS A 711 24.49 0.03 -18.06
N VAL A 712 24.91 -1.18 -17.66
CA VAL A 712 26.12 -1.81 -18.20
C VAL A 712 26.00 -3.31 -18.39
N ASP A 713 26.77 -3.84 -19.34
CA ASP A 713 27.13 -5.26 -19.39
C ASP A 713 28.45 -5.45 -18.64
N VAL A 714 28.52 -6.44 -17.75
CA VAL A 714 29.69 -6.68 -16.89
C VAL A 714 30.31 -8.03 -17.21
N PHE A 715 31.60 -8.03 -17.53
CA PHE A 715 32.35 -9.20 -17.92
C PHE A 715 33.41 -9.55 -16.87
N CYS A 716 33.46 -10.82 -16.49
CA CYS A 716 34.52 -11.39 -15.66
C CYS A 716 35.47 -12.25 -16.51
N TYR A 717 36.75 -12.24 -16.17
CA TYR A 717 37.75 -13.12 -16.79
C TYR A 717 37.65 -14.53 -16.20
N CYS A 718 37.43 -15.53 -17.05
CA CYS A 718 37.41 -16.94 -16.68
C CYS A 718 38.58 -17.66 -17.36
N GLY A 719 39.73 -17.74 -16.70
CA GLY A 719 40.94 -18.32 -17.28
C GLY A 719 41.75 -17.34 -18.14
N ALA A 720 42.56 -17.87 -19.06
CA ALA A 720 43.59 -17.07 -19.75
C ALA A 720 43.07 -16.14 -20.87
N LEU A 721 41.91 -16.41 -21.49
CA LEU A 721 41.41 -15.63 -22.64
C LEU A 721 39.88 -15.47 -22.76
N ASP A 722 39.05 -16.17 -21.98
CA ASP A 722 37.58 -16.10 -22.13
C ASP A 722 36.94 -15.09 -21.16
N THR A 723 36.10 -14.21 -21.71
CA THR A 723 35.28 -13.27 -20.93
C THR A 723 33.83 -13.74 -20.93
N VAL A 724 33.23 -13.84 -19.74
CA VAL A 724 31.84 -14.28 -19.58
C VAL A 724 31.05 -13.13 -18.95
N ASN A 725 29.85 -12.86 -19.48
CA ASN A 725 28.96 -11.86 -18.91
C ASN A 725 28.34 -12.40 -17.61
N ILE A 726 28.47 -11.64 -16.51
CA ILE A 726 27.94 -12.02 -15.19
C ILE A 726 26.42 -12.23 -15.24
N ARG A 727 25.69 -11.46 -16.07
CA ARG A 727 24.25 -11.62 -16.27
C ARG A 727 23.91 -13.04 -16.72
N ASP A 728 24.63 -13.57 -17.71
CA ASP A 728 24.33 -14.85 -18.33
C ASP A 728 24.63 -16.02 -17.37
N ILE A 729 25.63 -15.86 -16.49
CA ILE A 729 25.89 -16.78 -15.37
C ILE A 729 24.70 -16.79 -14.41
N LEU A 730 24.20 -15.61 -13.99
CA LEU A 730 23.08 -15.53 -13.06
C LEU A 730 21.77 -16.06 -13.64
N ILE A 731 21.56 -15.90 -14.95
CA ILE A 731 20.38 -16.43 -15.65
C ILE A 731 20.48 -17.96 -15.78
N SER A 732 21.62 -18.49 -16.21
CA SER A 732 21.80 -19.95 -16.35
C SER A 732 21.71 -20.69 -15.02
N GLU A 733 22.11 -20.06 -13.91
CA GLU A 733 21.95 -20.60 -12.55
C GLU A 733 20.53 -20.40 -11.96
N GLY A 734 19.61 -19.75 -12.70
CA GLY A 734 18.22 -19.52 -12.28
C GLY A 734 18.04 -18.45 -11.20
N HIS A 735 19.04 -17.60 -10.99
CA HIS A 735 18.99 -16.48 -10.05
C HIS A 735 18.30 -15.25 -10.63
N ALA A 736 18.44 -15.02 -11.93
CA ALA A 736 17.91 -13.88 -12.66
C ALA A 736 17.15 -14.31 -13.93
N GLU A 737 16.39 -13.38 -14.50
CA GLU A 737 15.69 -13.53 -15.78
C GLU A 737 15.98 -12.32 -16.68
N LEU A 738 15.83 -12.50 -18.00
CA LEU A 738 15.92 -11.40 -18.96
C LEU A 738 14.78 -10.39 -18.76
N ALA A 739 15.13 -9.11 -18.83
CA ALA A 739 14.21 -8.00 -18.69
C ALA A 739 14.38 -6.99 -19.83
N GLU A 740 13.32 -6.24 -20.10
CA GLU A 740 13.39 -5.09 -21.01
C GLU A 740 13.94 -3.88 -20.25
N GLU A 741 14.67 -3.03 -20.97
CA GLU A 741 15.16 -1.76 -20.44
C GLU A 741 14.06 -0.70 -20.48
N SER A 742 14.09 0.25 -19.56
CA SER A 742 13.14 1.37 -19.55
C SER A 742 13.28 2.24 -20.79
N TYR A 743 12.20 2.94 -21.15
CA TYR A 743 12.16 3.90 -22.24
C TYR A 743 13.30 4.94 -22.16
N GLU A 744 13.58 5.49 -20.97
CA GLU A 744 14.70 6.42 -20.76
C GLU A 744 16.06 5.76 -21.06
N SER A 745 16.25 4.51 -20.66
CA SER A 745 17.47 3.73 -20.92
C SER A 745 17.62 3.43 -22.42
N GLN A 746 16.53 3.11 -23.11
CA GLN A 746 16.50 2.87 -24.56
C GLN A 746 16.84 4.14 -25.34
N GLN A 747 16.22 5.28 -25.02
CA GLN A 747 16.55 6.58 -25.65
C GLN A 747 18.01 6.96 -25.42
N SER A 748 18.51 6.81 -24.19
CA SER A 748 19.91 7.10 -23.85
C SER A 748 20.86 6.19 -24.64
N HIS A 749 20.54 4.91 -24.79
CA HIS A 749 21.31 3.97 -25.61
C HIS A 749 21.35 4.38 -27.09
N GLU A 750 20.23 4.80 -27.67
CA GLU A 750 20.15 5.29 -29.05
C GLU A 750 20.97 6.58 -29.24
N ALA A 751 20.87 7.52 -28.30
CA ALA A 751 21.65 8.76 -28.31
C ALA A 751 23.16 8.48 -28.25
N LEU A 752 23.60 7.56 -27.37
CA LEU A 752 24.99 7.15 -27.28
C LEU A 752 25.45 6.48 -28.59
N LYS A 753 24.67 5.56 -29.15
CA LYS A 753 24.98 4.94 -30.46
C LYS A 753 25.16 5.99 -31.56
N GLY A 754 24.30 7.01 -31.60
CA GLY A 754 24.40 8.12 -32.54
C GLY A 754 25.73 8.88 -32.40
N LEU A 755 26.08 9.29 -31.17
CA LEU A 755 27.29 10.04 -30.86
C LEU A 755 28.58 9.31 -31.25
N PHE A 756 28.66 8.00 -31.00
CA PHE A 756 29.86 7.20 -31.31
C PHE A 756 29.92 6.75 -32.79
N SER A 757 28.79 6.75 -33.50
CA SER A 757 28.75 6.46 -34.94
C SER A 757 29.17 7.67 -35.80
N THR A 758 28.86 8.88 -35.37
CA THR A 758 29.36 10.13 -35.99
C THR A 758 30.71 10.53 -35.37
N SER A 759 31.74 9.72 -35.63
CA SER A 759 33.13 10.10 -35.37
C SER A 759 33.90 10.34 -36.66
N VAL A 760 33.33 11.13 -37.58
CA VAL A 760 34.06 11.96 -38.55
C VAL A 760 33.26 13.25 -38.78
N GLU A 761 33.87 14.39 -38.45
CA GLU A 761 33.44 15.76 -38.76
C GLU A 761 32.15 16.30 -38.11
N SER A 762 32.33 17.00 -36.98
CA SER A 762 31.84 18.36 -36.71
C SER A 762 31.56 18.56 -35.20
N MET A 763 32.57 19.03 -34.47
CA MET A 763 32.38 19.69 -33.17
C MET A 763 33.14 21.01 -33.18
N ALA A 764 32.57 22.00 -33.87
CA ALA A 764 32.94 23.40 -33.77
C ALA A 764 31.68 24.26 -33.76
N ALA A 765 30.89 24.15 -32.69
CA ALA A 765 29.87 25.15 -32.31
C ALA A 765 29.44 24.93 -30.84
N ALA A 766 30.35 25.16 -29.89
CA ALA A 766 29.96 25.32 -28.50
C ALA A 766 29.58 26.79 -28.26
N SER A 767 28.34 26.99 -27.85
CA SER A 767 27.66 28.25 -27.54
C SER A 767 28.46 29.17 -26.62
N ALA A 768 28.59 30.43 -27.01
CA ALA A 768 29.03 31.51 -26.12
C ALA A 768 28.05 31.70 -24.94
N PRO A 769 28.53 32.08 -23.73
CA PRO A 769 27.65 32.41 -22.61
C PRO A 769 26.82 33.65 -22.93
N SER A 770 25.50 33.52 -22.93
CA SER A 770 24.57 34.62 -23.17
C SER A 770 24.57 35.60 -21.99
N ALA A 771 24.95 36.86 -22.21
CA ALA A 771 25.05 37.92 -21.20
C ALA A 771 23.76 38.20 -20.40
N GLY A 772 22.57 37.81 -20.87
CA GLY A 772 21.30 38.02 -20.16
C GLY A 772 21.09 37.17 -18.89
N LYS A 773 21.91 36.14 -18.64
CA LYS A 773 21.72 35.18 -17.54
C LYS A 773 22.26 35.68 -16.19
N ASP A 774 23.34 36.46 -16.22
CA ASP A 774 23.88 37.09 -15.01
C ASP A 774 22.92 38.16 -14.47
N ASP A 775 22.17 38.82 -15.35
CA ASP A 775 21.15 39.80 -14.97
C ASP A 775 19.95 39.13 -14.28
N GLU A 776 19.45 38.00 -14.79
CA GLU A 776 18.37 37.23 -14.14
C GLU A 776 18.78 36.71 -12.76
N LYS A 777 20.00 36.17 -12.64
CA LYS A 777 20.55 35.68 -11.36
C LYS A 777 20.67 36.80 -10.32
N ARG A 778 21.14 37.99 -10.73
CA ARG A 778 21.20 39.18 -9.86
C ARG A 778 19.81 39.61 -9.38
N LEU A 779 18.82 39.64 -10.28
CA LEU A 779 17.44 40.01 -9.93
C LEU A 779 16.79 39.01 -8.95
N ILE A 780 17.02 37.70 -9.13
CA ILE A 780 16.57 36.66 -8.20
C ILE A 780 17.19 36.87 -6.81
N GLN A 781 18.49 37.14 -6.73
CA GLN A 781 19.19 37.35 -5.46
C GLN A 781 18.69 38.62 -4.73
N MET A 782 18.44 39.71 -5.46
CA MET A 782 17.84 40.93 -4.90
C MET A 782 16.46 40.70 -4.29
N LEU A 783 15.61 39.92 -4.97
CA LEU A 783 14.27 39.57 -4.48
C LEU A 783 14.33 38.69 -3.22
N LEU A 784 15.19 37.67 -3.21
CA LEU A 784 15.40 36.81 -2.04
C LEU A 784 15.87 37.60 -0.82
N GLN A 785 16.81 38.53 -1.00
CA GLN A 785 17.29 39.40 0.08
C GLN A 785 16.20 40.34 0.57
N SER A 786 15.36 40.87 -0.33
CA SER A 786 14.23 41.72 0.03
C SER A 786 13.15 40.97 0.82
N CYS A 787 12.93 39.69 0.49
CA CYS A 787 12.02 38.80 1.21
C CYS A 787 12.57 38.44 2.60
N ALA A 788 13.86 38.11 2.71
CA ALA A 788 14.51 37.81 3.97
C ALA A 788 14.55 39.02 4.93
N SER A 789 14.72 40.23 4.38
CA SER A 789 14.80 41.48 5.16
C SER A 789 13.42 42.05 5.57
N SER A 790 12.32 41.32 5.35
CA SER A 790 10.93 41.76 5.60
C SER A 790 10.49 43.06 4.89
N ARG A 791 11.23 43.51 3.85
CA ARG A 791 10.90 44.74 3.08
C ARG A 791 9.61 44.58 2.25
N LEU A 792 9.20 43.35 1.99
CA LEU A 792 7.95 42.98 1.31
C LEU A 792 6.71 43.00 2.24
N GLY A 793 6.87 43.28 3.53
CA GLY A 793 5.77 43.31 4.52
C GLY A 793 5.35 41.91 4.99
N THR A 794 4.20 41.80 5.66
CA THR A 794 3.59 40.49 6.00
C THR A 794 2.81 39.94 4.81
N PRO A 795 2.85 38.61 4.56
CA PRO A 795 2.07 37.98 3.49
C PRO A 795 0.58 38.30 3.62
N SER A 796 -0.05 38.73 2.54
CA SER A 796 -1.46 39.18 2.51
C SER A 796 -2.44 38.06 2.14
N CYS A 797 -1.95 36.98 1.49
CA CYS A 797 -2.78 35.95 0.89
C CYS A 797 -2.34 34.54 1.29
N LYS A 798 -3.28 33.59 1.24
CA LYS A 798 -3.01 32.15 1.34
C LYS A 798 -3.23 31.49 -0.01
N ALA A 799 -2.22 30.80 -0.53
CA ALA A 799 -2.34 29.99 -1.74
C ALA A 799 -2.48 28.50 -1.35
N VAL A 800 -3.54 27.84 -1.83
CA VAL A 800 -3.74 26.40 -1.66
C VAL A 800 -3.09 25.67 -2.83
N LEU A 801 -2.14 24.80 -2.53
CA LEU A 801 -1.45 23.99 -3.52
C LEU A 801 -2.25 22.73 -3.85
N HIS A 802 -2.09 22.22 -5.07
CA HIS A 802 -2.68 20.95 -5.48
C HIS A 802 -1.59 19.89 -5.63
N GLY A 803 -1.79 18.74 -4.99
CA GLY A 803 -0.82 17.63 -4.95
C GLY A 803 -0.43 17.28 -3.53
N PRO A 804 0.74 16.66 -3.33
CA PRO A 804 1.71 16.21 -4.35
C PRO A 804 1.23 15.01 -5.17
N PHE A 805 1.72 14.90 -6.42
CA PHE A 805 1.40 13.82 -7.36
C PHE A 805 2.67 13.08 -7.81
N SER A 806 2.52 11.79 -8.12
CA SER A 806 3.50 11.01 -8.89
C SER A 806 2.82 10.45 -10.14
N PRO A 807 3.36 10.66 -11.34
CA PRO A 807 2.79 10.10 -12.58
C PRO A 807 2.90 8.57 -12.67
N CYS A 808 3.73 7.95 -11.82
CA CYS A 808 3.84 6.49 -11.69
C CYS A 808 2.81 5.87 -10.73
N GLU A 809 1.85 6.66 -10.20
CA GLU A 809 0.76 6.17 -9.35
C GLU A 809 -0.19 5.26 -10.15
N LEU A 810 -0.34 4.02 -9.69
CA LEU A 810 -1.12 3.00 -10.38
C LEU A 810 -2.60 3.05 -10.02
N ARG A 811 -3.46 2.95 -11.04
CA ARG A 811 -4.91 2.76 -10.85
C ARG A 811 -5.27 1.29 -10.87
N CYS A 812 -6.10 0.92 -9.90
CA CYS A 812 -6.55 -0.44 -9.66
C CYS A 812 -7.87 -0.71 -10.39
N HIS A 813 -8.04 -1.91 -10.94
CA HIS A 813 -9.23 -2.36 -11.66
C HIS A 813 -9.67 -3.73 -11.15
N SER A 814 -10.98 -3.99 -11.08
CA SER A 814 -11.50 -5.30 -10.67
C SER A 814 -11.46 -6.31 -11.82
N LEU A 815 -11.23 -7.58 -11.50
CA LEU A 815 -11.30 -8.69 -12.46
C LEU A 815 -12.71 -9.28 -12.63
N THR A 816 -13.64 -9.00 -11.71
CA THR A 816 -15.02 -9.51 -11.78
C THR A 816 -15.85 -8.75 -12.81
N ARG A 817 -16.73 -9.46 -13.54
CA ARG A 817 -17.56 -8.88 -14.61
C ARG A 817 -18.40 -7.70 -14.14
N ILE A 818 -19.08 -7.81 -13.00
CA ILE A 818 -19.96 -6.74 -12.47
C ILE A 818 -19.19 -5.47 -12.08
N SER A 819 -17.94 -5.62 -11.69
CA SER A 819 -17.13 -4.54 -11.14
C SER A 819 -16.20 -3.89 -12.16
N LYS A 820 -16.16 -4.39 -13.39
CA LYS A 820 -15.24 -3.94 -14.45
C LYS A 820 -15.34 -2.44 -14.74
N PHE A 821 -16.54 -1.86 -14.61
CA PHE A 821 -16.80 -0.43 -14.86
C PHE A 821 -16.87 0.41 -13.59
N ARG A 822 -16.76 -0.21 -12.41
CA ARG A 822 -16.81 0.51 -11.13
C ARG A 822 -15.45 1.15 -10.84
N CYS A 823 -15.45 2.35 -10.27
CA CYS A 823 -14.22 2.99 -9.82
C CYS A 823 -13.71 2.29 -8.55
N VAL A 824 -12.44 1.91 -8.51
CA VAL A 824 -11.84 1.19 -7.37
C VAL A 824 -10.99 2.14 -6.54
N TRP A 825 -11.26 2.22 -5.24
CA TRP A 825 -10.49 2.99 -4.26
C TRP A 825 -9.96 2.04 -3.20
N ILE A 826 -8.72 2.27 -2.77
CA ILE A 826 -8.14 1.55 -1.65
C ILE A 826 -8.34 2.39 -0.39
N ASP A 827 -8.71 1.74 0.71
CA ASP A 827 -8.95 2.39 2.00
C ASP A 827 -7.71 3.16 2.45
N LYS A 828 -7.93 4.38 2.97
CA LYS A 828 -6.86 5.29 3.36
C LYS A 828 -6.01 4.76 4.52
N GLU A 829 -6.49 3.78 5.28
CA GLU A 829 -5.73 3.16 6.36
C GLU A 829 -4.92 1.94 5.87
N SER A 830 -5.12 1.51 4.62
CA SER A 830 -4.34 0.44 3.99
C SER A 830 -2.94 0.91 3.63
N ILE A 831 -1.94 0.05 3.82
CA ILE A 831 -0.56 0.33 3.40
C ILE A 831 -0.36 0.34 1.88
N ASN A 832 -1.33 -0.16 1.10
CA ASN A 832 -1.30 -0.09 -0.37
C ASN A 832 -2.25 0.97 -0.91
N SER A 833 -2.64 1.91 -0.06
CA SER A 833 -3.52 3.03 -0.42
C SER A 833 -2.89 3.97 -1.45
N VAL A 834 -1.56 4.01 -1.52
CA VAL A 834 -0.79 4.58 -2.62
C VAL A 834 0.07 3.44 -3.17
N ILE A 835 0.14 3.28 -4.49
CA ILE A 835 1.00 2.29 -5.15
C ILE A 835 1.68 2.99 -6.30
N ILE A 836 3.02 2.99 -6.26
CA ILE A 836 3.86 3.61 -7.29
C ILE A 836 4.63 2.49 -7.99
N SER A 837 4.66 2.52 -9.33
CA SER A 837 5.42 1.54 -10.09
C SER A 837 6.93 1.80 -10.02
N ASP A 838 7.68 0.87 -9.41
CA ASP A 838 9.16 0.91 -9.37
C ASP A 838 9.83 0.57 -10.72
N ALA A 839 9.09 -0.10 -11.61
CA ALA A 839 9.58 -0.61 -12.90
C ALA A 839 8.43 -0.58 -13.92
N PRO A 840 8.08 0.61 -14.45
CA PRO A 840 7.00 0.75 -15.42
C PRO A 840 7.25 -0.04 -16.73
N ALA A 841 8.51 -0.31 -17.05
CA ALA A 841 8.93 -1.10 -18.21
C ALA A 841 8.49 -2.59 -18.14
N ASP A 842 8.13 -3.10 -16.96
CA ASP A 842 7.76 -4.50 -16.85
C ASP A 842 6.28 -4.70 -17.22
N LEU A 843 6.05 -5.32 -18.38
CA LEU A 843 4.74 -5.45 -19.00
C LEU A 843 3.82 -6.52 -18.37
N HIS A 844 4.26 -7.24 -17.33
CA HIS A 844 3.42 -8.28 -16.71
C HIS A 844 2.34 -7.70 -15.80
N GLN A 845 1.23 -8.43 -15.64
CA GLN A 845 0.13 -7.99 -14.79
C GLN A 845 0.46 -8.17 -13.31
N ARG A 846 0.36 -7.08 -12.54
CA ARG A 846 0.42 -7.12 -11.08
C ARG A 846 -0.97 -7.34 -10.48
N MET A 847 -1.01 -8.00 -9.32
CA MET A 847 -2.25 -8.35 -8.64
C MET A 847 -2.28 -7.85 -7.20
N LEU A 848 -3.44 -7.34 -6.79
CA LEU A 848 -3.79 -6.97 -5.43
C LEU A 848 -4.97 -7.86 -4.98
N VAL A 849 -4.90 -8.34 -3.75
CA VAL A 849 -5.99 -9.07 -3.10
C VAL A 849 -6.56 -8.20 -1.98
N ALA A 850 -7.89 -8.11 -1.90
CA ALA A 850 -8.56 -7.41 -0.81
C ALA A 850 -9.32 -8.39 0.08
N ALA A 851 -9.14 -8.29 1.41
CA ALA A 851 -9.84 -9.15 2.35
C ALA A 851 -11.32 -8.76 2.51
N SER A 852 -11.65 -7.49 2.31
CA SER A 852 -13.02 -6.97 2.45
C SER A 852 -13.32 -5.92 1.38
N LEU A 853 -14.54 -6.00 0.83
CA LEU A 853 -15.07 -5.08 -0.17
C LEU A 853 -16.27 -4.34 0.40
N SER A 854 -16.37 -3.05 0.08
CA SER A 854 -17.57 -2.27 0.32
C SER A 854 -17.87 -1.38 -0.88
N VAL A 855 -19.13 -1.01 -1.05
CA VAL A 855 -19.56 -0.13 -2.14
C VAL A 855 -20.14 1.16 -1.58
N ASN A 856 -19.95 2.25 -2.31
CA ASN A 856 -20.59 3.52 -1.99
C ASN A 856 -22.12 3.42 -2.15
N THR A 857 -22.85 4.47 -1.77
CA THR A 857 -24.31 4.45 -1.79
C THR A 857 -24.91 4.30 -3.18
N THR A 858 -24.19 4.72 -4.22
CA THR A 858 -24.62 4.63 -5.63
C THR A 858 -24.18 3.34 -6.33
N GLY A 859 -23.40 2.47 -5.68
CA GLY A 859 -22.81 1.28 -6.30
C GLY A 859 -21.69 1.56 -7.32
N SER A 860 -21.42 2.83 -7.64
CA SER A 860 -20.46 3.24 -8.69
C SER A 860 -19.00 3.14 -8.26
N THR A 861 -18.74 3.08 -6.95
CA THR A 861 -17.38 3.09 -6.40
C THR A 861 -17.21 1.99 -5.38
N MET A 862 -16.17 1.18 -5.58
CA MET A 862 -15.75 0.12 -4.67
C MET A 862 -14.61 0.61 -3.78
N LEU A 863 -14.66 0.24 -2.50
CA LEU A 863 -13.65 0.51 -1.50
C LEU A 863 -13.05 -0.81 -1.02
N LEU A 864 -11.75 -0.98 -1.28
CA LEU A 864 -10.95 -2.14 -0.91
C LEU A 864 -10.34 -1.94 0.48
N ARG A 865 -10.49 -2.91 1.37
CA ARG A 865 -9.94 -2.88 2.72
C ARG A 865 -9.03 -4.07 2.98
N GLU A 866 -8.02 -3.82 3.81
CA GLU A 866 -7.05 -4.82 4.29
C GLU A 866 -6.44 -5.59 3.11
N THR A 867 -5.59 -4.88 2.37
CA THR A 867 -5.11 -5.32 1.06
C THR A 867 -3.72 -5.94 1.13
N SER A 868 -3.45 -6.83 0.18
CA SER A 868 -2.18 -7.53 0.04
C SER A 868 -1.70 -7.46 -1.41
N LEU A 869 -0.58 -6.78 -1.64
CA LEU A 869 0.06 -6.72 -2.95
C LEU A 869 0.83 -8.02 -3.20
N MET A 870 0.51 -8.69 -4.30
CA MET A 870 1.17 -9.93 -4.70
C MET A 870 2.53 -9.63 -5.35
N PRO A 871 3.52 -10.53 -5.22
CA PRO A 871 4.83 -10.31 -5.84
C PRO A 871 4.71 -10.24 -7.37
N PRO A 872 5.59 -9.49 -8.05
CA PRO A 872 5.57 -9.28 -9.50
C PRO A 872 6.12 -10.51 -10.26
N ILE A 873 5.43 -11.64 -10.14
CA ILE A 873 5.78 -12.89 -10.83
C ILE A 873 4.93 -12.97 -12.12
N PRO A 874 5.54 -13.17 -13.32
CA PRO A 874 4.78 -13.31 -14.57
C PRO A 874 3.77 -14.46 -14.52
N GLY A 875 2.56 -14.24 -15.03
CA GLY A 875 1.49 -15.24 -15.02
C GLY A 875 0.88 -15.52 -13.64
N LEU A 876 1.34 -14.86 -12.56
CA LEU A 876 0.81 -15.08 -11.20
C LEU A 876 -0.71 -14.85 -11.09
N PRO A 877 -1.30 -13.79 -11.68
CA PRO A 877 -2.74 -13.58 -11.58
C PRO A 877 -3.56 -14.74 -12.19
N ALA A 878 -3.10 -15.25 -13.34
CA ALA A 878 -3.70 -16.41 -14.01
C ALA A 878 -3.55 -17.69 -13.17
N LEU A 879 -2.34 -17.98 -12.68
CA LEU A 879 -2.08 -19.17 -11.84
C LEU A 879 -2.95 -19.20 -10.58
N LEU A 880 -3.07 -18.07 -9.88
CA LEU A 880 -3.89 -18.00 -8.67
C LEU A 880 -5.39 -18.08 -8.97
N SER A 881 -5.84 -17.50 -10.08
CA SER A 881 -7.23 -17.61 -10.53
C SER A 881 -7.57 -19.07 -10.87
N MET A 882 -6.73 -19.75 -11.64
CA MET A 882 -6.90 -21.16 -11.98
C MET A 882 -6.80 -22.08 -10.75
N LEU A 883 -5.90 -21.79 -9.80
CA LEU A 883 -5.71 -22.62 -8.62
C LEU A 883 -6.94 -22.62 -7.71
N PHE A 884 -7.59 -21.47 -7.53
CA PHE A 884 -8.64 -21.30 -6.51
C PHE A 884 -10.06 -21.18 -7.06
N THR A 885 -10.23 -21.00 -8.36
CA THR A 885 -11.57 -20.99 -8.97
C THR A 885 -12.28 -22.35 -8.80
N PRO A 886 -13.60 -22.36 -8.54
CA PRO A 886 -14.39 -23.58 -8.51
C PRO A 886 -14.36 -24.32 -9.86
N VAL A 887 -14.63 -23.59 -10.94
CA VAL A 887 -14.66 -24.07 -12.33
C VAL A 887 -13.86 -23.12 -13.22
N MET A 888 -13.19 -23.66 -14.23
CA MET A 888 -12.52 -22.86 -15.25
C MET A 888 -12.75 -23.41 -16.66
N GLU A 889 -12.63 -22.54 -17.65
CA GLU A 889 -12.59 -22.86 -19.07
C GLU A 889 -11.41 -22.13 -19.73
N LEU A 890 -10.50 -22.87 -20.36
CA LEU A 890 -9.35 -22.29 -21.05
C LEU A 890 -9.77 -21.68 -22.38
N ARG A 891 -9.15 -20.54 -22.74
CA ARG A 891 -9.29 -19.91 -24.05
C ARG A 891 -8.16 -20.36 -24.96
N LEU A 892 -8.48 -20.61 -26.22
CA LEU A 892 -7.53 -21.01 -27.25
C LEU A 892 -7.34 -19.88 -28.27
N ASP A 893 -6.25 -19.93 -29.04
CA ASP A 893 -6.13 -19.13 -30.26
C ASP A 893 -6.97 -19.73 -31.40
N GLU A 894 -7.14 -18.98 -32.50
CA GLU A 894 -7.93 -19.41 -33.66
C GLU A 894 -7.45 -20.75 -34.24
N GLU A 895 -6.15 -21.04 -34.12
CA GLU A 895 -5.52 -22.28 -34.59
C GLU A 895 -5.58 -23.42 -33.56
N GLY A 896 -6.01 -23.15 -32.32
CA GLY A 896 -6.07 -24.12 -31.23
C GLY A 896 -4.72 -24.63 -30.74
N LYS A 897 -3.61 -23.93 -31.05
CA LYS A 897 -2.23 -24.32 -30.74
C LYS A 897 -1.74 -23.80 -29.40
N ARG A 898 -2.32 -22.72 -28.87
CA ARG A 898 -1.88 -22.10 -27.62
C ARG A 898 -3.06 -21.66 -26.76
N TYR A 899 -2.86 -21.65 -25.45
CA TYR A 899 -3.79 -21.00 -24.55
C TYR A 899 -3.62 -19.48 -24.60
N THR A 900 -4.72 -18.76 -24.79
CA THR A 900 -4.75 -17.29 -24.84
C THR A 900 -5.24 -16.67 -23.54
N GLY A 901 -5.94 -17.45 -22.71
CA GLY A 901 -6.53 -16.97 -21.47
C GLY A 901 -7.35 -18.03 -20.74
N VAL A 902 -8.10 -17.60 -19.73
CA VAL A 902 -9.00 -18.45 -18.93
C VAL A 902 -10.22 -17.68 -18.44
N LEU A 903 -11.37 -18.33 -18.45
CA LEU A 903 -12.59 -17.90 -17.77
C LEU A 903 -12.74 -18.69 -16.47
N CYS A 904 -12.88 -17.99 -15.35
CA CYS A 904 -13.00 -18.54 -14.00
C CYS A 904 -14.36 -18.16 -13.40
N GLY A 905 -15.02 -19.08 -12.69
CA GLY A 905 -16.27 -18.81 -11.99
C GLY A 905 -16.97 -20.09 -11.52
N LEU A 906 -18.31 -20.06 -11.46
CA LEU A 906 -19.14 -21.23 -11.14
C LEU A 906 -19.52 -22.07 -12.39
N GLY A 907 -19.16 -21.62 -13.59
CA GLY A 907 -19.49 -22.29 -14.84
C GLY A 907 -20.90 -21.97 -15.33
N TRP A 908 -21.46 -22.87 -16.13
CA TRP A 908 -22.76 -22.71 -16.77
C TRP A 908 -23.69 -23.89 -16.49
N ASN A 909 -24.99 -23.64 -16.59
CA ASN A 909 -26.03 -24.65 -16.50
C ASN A 909 -26.14 -25.41 -17.85
N PRO A 910 -25.98 -26.74 -17.87
CA PRO A 910 -26.08 -27.55 -19.11
C PRO A 910 -27.46 -27.46 -19.79
N ALA A 911 -28.54 -27.36 -19.02
CA ALA A 911 -29.90 -27.36 -19.56
C ALA A 911 -30.29 -26.03 -20.21
N THR A 912 -29.81 -24.90 -19.67
CA THR A 912 -30.16 -23.56 -20.17
C THR A 912 -29.02 -22.89 -20.96
N ALA A 913 -27.83 -23.47 -20.95
CA ALA A 913 -26.58 -22.89 -21.44
C ALA A 913 -26.21 -21.52 -20.83
N ALA A 914 -26.90 -21.09 -19.76
CA ALA A 914 -26.66 -19.81 -19.11
C ALA A 914 -25.57 -19.92 -18.03
N PRO A 915 -24.75 -18.87 -17.82
CA PRO A 915 -23.81 -18.79 -16.71
C PRO A 915 -24.54 -18.86 -15.35
N ILE A 916 -23.96 -19.56 -14.38
CA ILE A 916 -24.59 -19.78 -13.06
C ILE A 916 -24.50 -18.51 -12.18
N LEU A 917 -23.34 -17.85 -12.17
CA LEU A 917 -23.11 -16.60 -11.43
C LEU A 917 -22.29 -15.63 -12.28
N PRO A 918 -22.88 -15.08 -13.37
CA PRO A 918 -22.14 -14.27 -14.35
C PRO A 918 -21.49 -13.02 -13.74
N GLU A 919 -22.04 -12.52 -12.64
CA GLU A 919 -21.59 -11.30 -11.97
C GLU A 919 -20.15 -11.44 -11.44
N HIS A 920 -19.79 -12.64 -10.98
CA HIS A 920 -18.50 -12.97 -10.38
C HIS A 920 -17.52 -13.65 -11.36
N ASP A 921 -17.95 -13.93 -12.60
CA ASP A 921 -17.07 -14.51 -13.60
C ASP A 921 -15.87 -13.57 -13.87
N MET A 922 -14.67 -14.14 -13.88
CA MET A 922 -13.42 -13.44 -14.16
C MET A 922 -12.78 -14.03 -15.41
N GLU A 923 -12.52 -13.20 -16.41
CA GLU A 923 -11.78 -13.59 -17.60
C GLU A 923 -10.41 -12.90 -17.60
N LEU A 924 -9.37 -13.70 -17.80
CA LEU A 924 -7.99 -13.22 -17.86
C LEU A 924 -7.37 -13.65 -19.19
N ALA A 925 -6.78 -12.70 -19.90
CA ALA A 925 -5.84 -12.97 -20.98
C ALA A 925 -4.45 -13.26 -20.38
N PHE A 926 -3.74 -14.24 -20.93
CA PHE A 926 -2.43 -14.63 -20.42
C PHE A 926 -1.32 -13.69 -20.91
N ASP A 927 -0.43 -13.29 -20.00
CA ASP A 927 0.80 -12.53 -20.27
C ASP A 927 2.03 -13.44 -20.41
N VAL A 928 1.85 -14.75 -20.22
CA VAL A 928 2.86 -15.79 -20.40
C VAL A 928 2.25 -17.02 -21.06
N GLN A 929 3.07 -17.80 -21.76
CA GLN A 929 2.64 -19.07 -22.33
C GLN A 929 2.55 -20.15 -21.25
N PHE A 930 1.34 -20.70 -21.07
CA PHE A 930 1.10 -21.88 -20.23
C PHE A 930 1.08 -23.15 -21.07
N SER A 931 1.49 -24.27 -20.48
CA SER A 931 1.46 -25.60 -21.10
C SER A 931 0.42 -26.54 -20.46
N VAL A 932 0.21 -27.72 -21.04
CA VAL A 932 -0.66 -28.75 -20.46
C VAL A 932 -0.09 -29.25 -19.12
N GLU A 933 1.24 -29.26 -18.99
CA GLU A 933 1.94 -29.61 -17.75
C GLU A 933 1.61 -28.62 -16.62
N ASP A 934 1.53 -27.32 -16.90
CA ASP A 934 1.14 -26.32 -15.90
C ASP A 934 -0.27 -26.60 -15.34
N ILE A 935 -1.23 -26.94 -16.21
CA ILE A 935 -2.61 -27.28 -15.79
C ILE A 935 -2.62 -28.60 -15.00
N THR A 936 -1.75 -29.54 -15.37
CA THR A 936 -1.59 -30.81 -14.65
C THR A 936 -1.03 -30.58 -13.25
N GLU A 937 -0.02 -29.73 -13.08
CA GLU A 937 0.54 -29.37 -11.78
C GLU A 937 -0.48 -28.63 -10.90
N ILE A 938 -1.32 -27.76 -11.48
CA ILE A 938 -2.46 -27.15 -10.77
C ILE A 938 -3.41 -28.22 -10.25
N ASN A 939 -3.78 -29.20 -11.07
CA ASN A 939 -4.64 -30.31 -10.66
C ASN A 939 -4.00 -31.18 -9.58
N ILE A 940 -2.70 -31.46 -9.67
CA ILE A 940 -1.94 -32.18 -8.65
C ILE A 940 -1.99 -31.43 -7.31
N LEU A 941 -1.85 -30.11 -7.33
CA LEU A 941 -1.95 -29.28 -6.13
C LEU A 941 -3.39 -29.25 -5.58
N ARG A 942 -4.41 -29.09 -6.43
CA ARG A 942 -5.84 -29.17 -6.02
C ARG A 942 -6.17 -30.52 -5.38
N ALA A 943 -5.67 -31.62 -5.94
CA ALA A 943 -5.81 -32.95 -5.36
C ALA A 943 -5.13 -33.06 -3.98
N ALA A 944 -3.93 -32.48 -3.81
CA ALA A 944 -3.25 -32.43 -2.52
C ALA A 944 -4.05 -31.64 -1.46
N ILE A 945 -4.66 -30.51 -1.85
CA ILE A 945 -5.55 -29.73 -0.98
C ILE A 945 -6.76 -30.57 -0.57
N ASN A 946 -7.46 -31.18 -1.53
CA ASN A 946 -8.63 -32.02 -1.25
C ASN A 946 -8.31 -33.18 -0.30
N LYS A 947 -7.11 -33.77 -0.40
CA LYS A 947 -6.68 -34.86 0.49
C LYS A 947 -6.54 -34.42 1.94
N LEU A 948 -6.17 -33.16 2.19
CA LEU A 948 -6.09 -32.57 3.53
C LEU A 948 -7.43 -32.03 4.04
N VAL A 949 -8.40 -31.78 3.14
CA VAL A 949 -9.70 -31.15 3.43
C VAL A 949 -10.84 -32.04 2.92
N CYS A 950 -10.88 -33.29 3.39
CA CYS A 950 -11.92 -34.25 3.04
C CYS A 950 -12.57 -34.90 4.26
N ASP A 951 -13.79 -35.38 4.04
CA ASP A 951 -14.56 -36.18 4.98
C ASP A 951 -14.36 -37.69 4.75
N GLY A 952 -14.70 -38.50 5.77
CA GLY A 952 -14.64 -39.96 5.70
C GLY A 952 -13.47 -40.57 6.50
N PRO A 953 -13.24 -41.89 6.41
CA PRO A 953 -12.24 -42.62 7.22
C PRO A 953 -10.79 -42.22 6.93
N ASN A 954 -10.53 -41.63 5.76
CA ASN A 954 -9.24 -41.04 5.38
C ASN A 954 -9.21 -39.51 5.61
N GLY A 955 -10.25 -38.94 6.21
CA GLY A 955 -10.39 -37.51 6.46
C GLY A 955 -9.55 -37.02 7.63
N LEU A 956 -9.39 -35.70 7.73
CA LEU A 956 -8.45 -35.05 8.65
C LEU A 956 -8.62 -35.47 10.12
N LYS A 957 -9.86 -35.73 10.55
CA LYS A 957 -10.19 -36.18 11.92
C LYS A 957 -9.55 -37.51 12.32
N TYR A 958 -9.15 -38.35 11.37
CA TYR A 958 -8.61 -39.69 11.61
C TYR A 958 -7.11 -39.81 11.29
N LEU A 959 -6.49 -38.75 10.75
CA LEU A 959 -5.07 -38.76 10.41
C LEU A 959 -4.19 -38.48 11.64
N GLY A 960 -3.12 -39.26 11.80
CA GLY A 960 -2.09 -38.97 12.81
C GLY A 960 -1.27 -37.71 12.48
N PRO A 961 -0.68 -37.04 13.48
CA PRO A 961 0.01 -35.76 13.31
C PRO A 961 1.19 -35.84 12.33
N GLU A 962 1.98 -36.92 12.35
CA GLU A 962 3.11 -37.11 11.42
C GLU A 962 2.64 -37.16 9.96
N ARG A 963 1.50 -37.82 9.71
CA ARG A 963 0.95 -37.91 8.36
C ARG A 963 0.43 -36.57 7.86
N ILE A 964 -0.15 -35.77 8.76
CA ILE A 964 -0.59 -34.40 8.44
C ILE A 964 0.61 -33.55 8.03
N VAL A 965 1.69 -33.57 8.81
CA VAL A 965 2.92 -32.82 8.50
C VAL A 965 3.49 -33.22 7.13
N GLN A 966 3.58 -34.53 6.84
CA GLN A 966 4.03 -35.02 5.53
C GLN A 966 3.17 -34.50 4.37
N LEU A 967 1.84 -34.48 4.54
CA LEU A 967 0.92 -34.00 3.52
C LEU A 967 1.03 -32.47 3.35
N GLN A 968 1.17 -31.72 4.44
CA GLN A 968 1.41 -30.27 4.41
C GLN A 968 2.74 -29.94 3.70
N ASP A 969 3.81 -30.66 4.02
CA ASP A 969 5.11 -30.53 3.36
C ASP A 969 5.01 -30.81 1.86
N SER A 970 4.30 -31.88 1.49
CA SER A 970 4.05 -32.22 0.09
C SER A 970 3.28 -31.10 -0.63
N ALA A 971 2.23 -30.56 -0.01
CA ALA A 971 1.45 -29.46 -0.58
C ALA A 971 2.30 -28.19 -0.74
N ARG A 972 3.12 -27.83 0.25
CA ARG A 972 4.06 -26.70 0.17
C ARG A 972 5.07 -26.86 -0.95
N GLN A 973 5.69 -28.03 -1.06
CA GLN A 973 6.69 -28.29 -2.10
C GLN A 973 6.07 -28.20 -3.50
N LYS A 974 4.88 -28.78 -3.71
CA LYS A 974 4.12 -28.70 -4.96
C LYS A 974 3.71 -27.27 -5.32
N LEU A 975 3.32 -26.48 -4.33
CA LEU A 975 3.02 -25.07 -4.52
C LEU A 975 4.27 -24.31 -4.94
N LEU A 976 5.39 -24.47 -4.22
CA LEU A 976 6.64 -23.79 -4.56
C LEU A 976 7.17 -24.22 -5.94
N SER A 977 7.03 -25.49 -6.34
CA SER A 977 7.47 -25.94 -7.67
C SER A 977 6.66 -25.34 -8.81
N LEU A 978 5.36 -25.09 -8.61
CA LEU A 978 4.49 -24.46 -9.62
C LEU A 978 4.93 -23.01 -9.94
N PHE A 979 5.34 -22.26 -8.91
CA PHE A 979 5.72 -20.84 -9.05
C PHE A 979 7.22 -20.62 -9.27
N CYS A 980 8.09 -21.49 -8.75
CA CYS A 980 9.55 -21.37 -8.84
C CYS A 980 10.12 -22.33 -9.89
N GLN A 981 9.67 -22.24 -11.14
CA GLN A 981 10.21 -23.03 -12.24
C GLN A 981 11.68 -22.67 -12.52
N LEU A 982 12.49 -23.66 -12.93
CA LEU A 982 13.90 -23.44 -13.30
C LEU A 982 14.02 -22.61 -14.57
N THR A 983 13.16 -22.89 -15.55
CA THR A 983 13.02 -22.11 -16.78
C THR A 983 11.83 -21.17 -16.63
N PRO A 984 12.00 -19.85 -16.85
CA PRO A 984 10.89 -18.92 -16.81
C PRO A 984 9.91 -19.19 -17.95
N ARG A 985 8.63 -18.90 -17.73
CA ARG A 985 7.60 -18.99 -18.77
C ARG A 985 7.85 -17.92 -19.83
N GLU A 986 7.63 -18.28 -21.09
CA GLU A 986 7.81 -17.36 -22.22
C GLU A 986 6.76 -16.23 -22.16
N LYS A 987 7.20 -14.99 -22.36
CA LYS A 987 6.33 -13.82 -22.33
C LYS A 987 5.48 -13.76 -23.59
N THR A 988 4.22 -13.41 -23.45
CA THR A 988 3.31 -13.24 -24.59
C THR A 988 2.47 -11.98 -24.43
N ILE A 989 2.11 -11.35 -25.54
CA ILE A 989 1.21 -10.20 -25.51
C ILE A 989 -0.21 -10.71 -25.21
N PRO A 990 -0.88 -10.21 -24.16
CA PRO A 990 -2.23 -10.65 -23.82
C PRO A 990 -3.21 -10.46 -24.98
N LYS A 991 -3.87 -11.54 -25.39
CA LYS A 991 -4.92 -11.53 -26.41
C LYS A 991 -6.26 -11.89 -25.78
N TRP A 992 -7.22 -10.99 -25.90
CA TRP A 992 -8.59 -11.23 -25.43
C TRP A 992 -9.36 -12.05 -26.45
N HIS A 993 -10.22 -12.95 -25.95
CA HIS A 993 -11.09 -13.76 -26.78
C HIS A 993 -12.20 -12.91 -27.42
N GLU A 994 -12.66 -13.27 -28.63
CA GLU A 994 -13.66 -12.49 -29.37
C GLU A 994 -15.01 -12.38 -28.64
N ARG A 995 -15.42 -13.48 -27.99
CA ARG A 995 -16.64 -13.57 -27.19
C ARG A 995 -16.31 -13.64 -25.70
N PRO A 996 -16.11 -12.50 -25.03
CA PRO A 996 -15.71 -12.48 -23.63
C PRO A 996 -16.86 -12.91 -22.72
N TYR A 997 -16.52 -13.57 -21.61
CA TYR A 997 -17.42 -14.08 -20.56
C TYR A 997 -18.49 -15.10 -21.00
N GLU A 998 -18.45 -15.59 -22.24
CA GLU A 998 -19.29 -16.70 -22.67
C GLU A 998 -18.62 -18.04 -22.30
N TRP A 999 -19.37 -18.95 -21.70
CA TRP A 999 -18.94 -20.30 -21.36
C TRP A 999 -19.21 -21.27 -22.53
N ASN A 1000 -18.64 -22.48 -22.46
CA ASN A 1000 -18.84 -23.58 -23.40
C ASN A 1000 -18.35 -23.28 -24.82
N GLN A 1001 -17.19 -22.61 -24.95
CA GLN A 1001 -16.62 -22.26 -26.25
C GLN A 1001 -15.56 -23.25 -26.75
N VAL A 1002 -15.04 -24.12 -25.88
CA VAL A 1002 -14.04 -25.13 -26.26
C VAL A 1002 -14.72 -26.33 -26.93
N HIS A 1003 -14.23 -26.70 -28.12
CA HIS A 1003 -14.79 -27.84 -28.84
C HIS A 1003 -14.60 -29.15 -28.04
N PRO A 1004 -15.65 -29.98 -27.82
CA PRO A 1004 -15.58 -31.15 -26.95
C PRO A 1004 -14.47 -32.16 -27.29
N ARG A 1005 -14.11 -32.28 -28.57
CA ARG A 1005 -13.02 -33.16 -29.05
C ARG A 1005 -11.64 -32.82 -28.49
N LEU A 1006 -11.42 -31.56 -28.10
CA LEU A 1006 -10.15 -31.11 -27.51
C LEU A 1006 -10.12 -31.35 -26.00
N VAL A 1007 -11.25 -31.68 -25.38
CA VAL A 1007 -11.34 -31.86 -23.93
C VAL A 1007 -11.04 -33.32 -23.59
N MET A 1008 -10.00 -33.56 -22.81
CA MET A 1008 -9.72 -34.90 -22.29
C MET A 1008 -10.74 -35.24 -21.20
N GLU A 1009 -11.49 -36.32 -21.39
CA GLU A 1009 -12.28 -36.90 -20.30
C GLU A 1009 -11.34 -37.51 -19.27
N GLN A 1010 -11.25 -36.89 -18.09
CA GLN A 1010 -10.65 -37.56 -16.94
C GLN A 1010 -11.57 -38.72 -16.58
N ALA A 1011 -11.01 -39.92 -16.40
CA ALA A 1011 -11.73 -41.02 -15.79
C ALA A 1011 -12.10 -40.58 -14.37
N ASP A 1012 -13.32 -40.06 -14.18
CA ASP A 1012 -13.91 -39.95 -12.85
C ASP A 1012 -13.66 -41.31 -12.18
N CYS A 1013 -13.10 -41.32 -10.97
CA CYS A 1013 -12.92 -42.54 -10.20
C CYS A 1013 -14.30 -43.16 -9.93
N ARG A 1014 -14.86 -43.88 -10.92
CA ARG A 1014 -16.17 -44.54 -10.91
C ARG A 1014 -16.23 -45.69 -9.89
N GLY A 1015 -15.15 -45.95 -9.15
CA GLY A 1015 -15.00 -47.04 -8.18
C GLY A 1015 -15.21 -46.67 -6.71
N CYS A 1016 -15.45 -45.41 -6.33
CA CYS A 1016 -15.75 -45.05 -4.94
C CYS A 1016 -17.20 -44.53 -4.82
N GLN A 1017 -18.13 -45.41 -4.47
CA GLN A 1017 -19.54 -45.11 -4.17
C GLN A 1017 -19.75 -44.22 -2.92
N ALA A 1018 -18.70 -43.62 -2.37
CA ALA A 1018 -18.84 -42.64 -1.29
C ALA A 1018 -19.12 -41.25 -1.90
N LYS A 1019 -20.18 -40.59 -1.42
CA LYS A 1019 -20.53 -39.19 -1.70
C LYS A 1019 -19.40 -38.24 -1.23
N ASN A 1020 -18.25 -38.25 -1.90
CA ASN A 1020 -17.11 -37.40 -1.53
C ASN A 1020 -17.33 -35.98 -2.06
N THR A 1021 -17.81 -35.10 -1.19
CA THR A 1021 -17.92 -33.66 -1.46
C THR A 1021 -16.54 -33.01 -1.37
N PHE A 1022 -15.85 -32.87 -2.50
CA PHE A 1022 -14.54 -32.21 -2.58
C PHE A 1022 -14.65 -30.68 -2.51
N LEU A 1023 -13.62 -30.01 -1.97
CA LEU A 1023 -13.52 -28.55 -1.97
C LEU A 1023 -13.27 -28.01 -3.39
N TYR A 1024 -12.34 -28.62 -4.12
CA TYR A 1024 -11.96 -28.20 -5.47
C TYR A 1024 -12.20 -29.33 -6.47
N ARG A 1025 -12.95 -29.06 -7.54
CA ARG A 1025 -13.04 -30.00 -8.67
C ARG A 1025 -11.74 -29.98 -9.48
N LEU A 1026 -11.28 -31.11 -10.00
CA LEU A 1026 -10.15 -31.10 -10.94
C LEU A 1026 -10.59 -30.50 -12.28
N HIS A 1027 -9.72 -29.68 -12.84
CA HIS A 1027 -9.96 -29.01 -14.12
C HIS A 1027 -9.82 -30.00 -15.27
N LYS A 1028 -10.67 -29.85 -16.28
CA LYS A 1028 -10.56 -30.63 -17.52
C LYS A 1028 -9.31 -30.19 -18.27
N LEU A 1029 -8.56 -31.15 -18.81
CA LEU A 1029 -7.40 -30.86 -19.66
C LEU A 1029 -7.88 -30.61 -21.09
N VAL A 1030 -7.32 -29.60 -21.75
CA VAL A 1030 -7.61 -29.29 -23.15
C VAL A 1030 -6.34 -29.61 -23.95
N VAL A 1031 -6.47 -30.45 -24.97
CA VAL A 1031 -5.35 -30.81 -25.86
C VAL A 1031 -5.15 -29.69 -26.86
N LEU A 1032 -3.92 -29.21 -26.99
CA LEU A 1032 -3.54 -28.25 -28.02
C LEU A 1032 -3.37 -28.97 -29.36
N SER A 1033 -3.81 -28.34 -30.43
CA SER A 1033 -3.56 -28.82 -31.79
C SER A 1033 -2.05 -28.79 -32.07
N PRO A 1034 -1.52 -29.80 -32.77
CA PRO A 1034 -0.09 -29.92 -33.05
C PRO A 1034 0.46 -28.79 -33.95
#